data_AF-A0A538S220-F1
#
_entry.id   AF-A0A538S220-F1
#
_cell.length_a   1.000
_cell.length_b   1.000
_cell.length_c   1.000
_cell.angle_alpha   90.00
_cell.angle_beta   90.00
_cell.angle_gamma   90.00
#
_symmetry.space_group_name_H-M   'P 1'
#
loop_
_entity.id
_entity.type
_entity.pdbx_description
1 polymer ?
#
loop_
_entity_poly.entity_id
_entity_poly.type
_entity_poly.pdbx_seq_one_letter_code
_entity_poly.pdbx_strand_id
1 'polypeptide(L)'
;MIQARRGTLVVAGTGMAGAKLVEEILQRDPERFNIRMFGAEPNGTYNRILLSSFLGGFARPEQLWLNPLEWYESRRVFVHNGVKAESIDRERQVIVGGGGKVEEPYDVLILATGSRPFVPPLEGANQQGVFVFRTLDDCEAIAAYSQNCARAVVIGGGLLGLEAARGLLSRGLEVTVVEVAPHLMIQQLDPTGAALLKRKLEAMGVRVLLESLTACLLGDGKVTGLQFRDSTTLDTDMVVVSCGIRPNVEVARMAGLHVDRAIVVDDQLRTNDAAIYALGECAQHRGKLYGLVDPVYEQARVLADVLTGANRESAYRGSRLSATLKVMGVDVTSMGDVQGDDAASEVVSHFDPAAGVYKKLVIRGGQLAGAVLVGTRDHGGRLQRLFKTGEILSGSASDLLLSATARDALLEDAGADLKALADDTQICNCNSVCKGTIVAAIGDGKSSVQALGECTRAGTGCGTCQPLLGQLIQAYSASPLALAAEKNKVEVVKAEKDGLDSLPDVYRLAEHNRWEEMTEADKHRFKWHGLFFRTPTPGNFMLRLRLEAGKTNARQFRVIADLSDHYGKGFCDLTTRQQIQMRWFTLADIPEIWRRLDEVGLSSKQTGMDNIRGVVGCPVSGLTPHELVDATPVIRAFNEMILGNKEFTNLPRKFNVTITGCMENCCHTETQDIALVPAYRELDGQQVNGFNVLVGGKQGSGGYRPATALDVFVRPEEAARLCAQITLIFRDHGSRESRTRSRLAFLIQDRGIGWFRSELQRRSAQPLLQAGTDMRKKHHADHLGIHPQRKSAPRHEGPGLNYVGMLVPVGRITTAQMRGVADLAERYGNGEIRVTVGQNLIVPNIPDDRIGALTEEPLFQELPYDPSPILRGLVACTGNDYCGLALIETKGYALQVARELEKRTAGRKVQQLTIHWSGCPAGCGMHQVATIGLQGCRSRVNNEVVDSAHVYVNGKSGPNPTPATDLMYDVPVERLADALEPLVTYLPRT
;
A
#
# COMPACT_ATOMS: atom_id res chain seq x y z
N MET A 1 9.35 -59.29 15.09
CA MET A 1 10.20 -58.28 14.43
C MET A 1 10.80 -57.42 15.52
N ILE A 2 12.12 -57.44 15.69
CA ILE A 2 12.83 -56.57 16.65
C ILE A 2 12.90 -55.20 15.99
N GLN A 3 12.13 -54.21 16.49
CA GLN A 3 12.25 -52.82 16.05
C GLN A 3 13.67 -52.34 16.35
N ALA A 4 14.40 -51.88 15.33
CA ALA A 4 15.74 -51.31 15.52
C ALA A 4 15.65 -50.12 16.48
N ARG A 5 16.49 -50.11 17.52
CA ARG A 5 16.53 -49.04 18.53
C ARG A 5 16.92 -47.72 17.86
N ARG A 6 16.07 -46.70 17.97
CA ARG A 6 16.36 -45.34 17.46
C ARG A 6 17.47 -44.71 18.29
N GLY A 7 18.42 -44.06 17.62
CA GLY A 7 19.47 -43.30 18.31
C GLY A 7 18.88 -42.04 18.96
N THR A 8 19.48 -41.55 20.05
CA THR A 8 19.06 -40.33 20.74
C THR A 8 19.84 -39.13 20.22
N LEU A 9 19.12 -38.16 19.65
CA LEU A 9 19.66 -36.88 19.22
C LEU A 9 19.26 -35.82 20.24
N VAL A 10 20.24 -35.14 20.84
CA VAL A 10 19.99 -34.02 21.76
C VAL A 10 20.43 -32.72 21.12
N VAL A 11 19.58 -31.69 21.16
CA VAL A 11 19.88 -30.35 20.64
C VAL A 11 19.87 -29.32 21.78
N ALA A 12 21.02 -28.74 22.07
CA ALA A 12 21.16 -27.63 23.01
C ALA A 12 20.86 -26.30 22.31
N GLY A 13 19.59 -25.90 22.31
CA GLY A 13 19.11 -24.63 21.76
C GLY A 13 17.84 -24.78 20.94
N THR A 14 16.78 -24.06 21.33
CA THR A 14 15.49 -23.98 20.62
C THR A 14 15.36 -22.75 19.71
N GLY A 15 16.45 -22.01 19.49
CA GLY A 15 16.48 -20.90 18.54
C GLY A 15 16.31 -21.35 17.08
N MET A 16 16.27 -20.38 16.15
CA MET A 16 16.04 -20.64 14.72
C MET A 16 16.99 -21.69 14.11
N ALA A 17 18.23 -21.78 14.61
CA ALA A 17 19.22 -22.78 14.20
C ALA A 17 18.81 -24.21 14.56
N GLY A 18 18.57 -24.48 15.85
CA GLY A 18 18.21 -25.82 16.34
C GLY A 18 16.87 -26.28 15.79
N ALA A 19 15.87 -25.40 15.77
CA ALA A 19 14.57 -25.69 15.20
C ALA A 19 14.64 -26.04 13.71
N LYS A 20 15.41 -25.27 12.93
CA LYS A 20 15.58 -25.55 11.49
C LYS A 20 16.27 -26.88 11.26
N LEU A 21 17.30 -27.23 12.04
CA LEU A 21 17.91 -28.56 11.93
C LEU A 21 16.87 -29.68 12.18
N VAL A 22 16.07 -29.55 13.24
CA VAL A 22 15.03 -30.54 13.57
C VAL A 22 14.00 -30.65 12.45
N GLU A 23 13.56 -29.53 11.86
CA GLU A 23 12.69 -29.54 10.67
C GLU A 23 13.31 -30.32 9.50
N GLU A 24 14.57 -30.03 9.16
CA GLU A 24 15.28 -30.65 8.04
C GLU A 24 15.52 -32.16 8.26
N ILE A 25 15.78 -32.58 9.50
CA ILE A 25 15.90 -33.99 9.88
C ILE A 25 14.55 -34.69 9.75
N LEU A 26 13.49 -34.15 10.35
CA LEU A 26 12.16 -34.77 10.33
C LEU A 26 11.59 -34.84 8.90
N GLN A 27 11.93 -33.88 8.04
CA GLN A 27 11.55 -33.90 6.63
C GLN A 27 12.22 -35.03 5.84
N ARG A 28 13.46 -35.41 6.20
CA ARG A 28 14.23 -36.46 5.51
C ARG A 28 13.96 -37.85 6.06
N ASP A 29 14.01 -37.99 7.39
CA ASP A 29 13.78 -39.25 8.08
C ASP A 29 13.22 -39.00 9.50
N PRO A 30 11.88 -38.96 9.65
CA PRO A 30 11.24 -38.68 10.93
C PRO A 30 11.42 -39.78 11.98
N GLU A 31 11.84 -40.99 11.58
CA GLU A 31 11.98 -42.14 12.48
C GLU A 31 13.43 -42.44 12.85
N ARG A 32 14.39 -41.65 12.33
CA ARG A 32 15.85 -41.82 12.55
C ARG A 32 16.26 -41.72 14.01
N PHE A 33 15.74 -40.70 14.71
CA PHE A 33 16.19 -40.31 16.05
C PHE A 33 15.03 -40.13 17.03
N ASN A 34 15.31 -40.38 18.31
CA ASN A 34 14.54 -39.82 19.42
C ASN A 34 15.11 -38.44 19.73
N ILE A 35 14.36 -37.37 19.43
CA ILE A 35 14.87 -36.00 19.51
C ILE A 35 14.50 -35.37 20.86
N ARG A 36 15.51 -34.89 21.58
CA ARG A 36 15.40 -34.13 22.83
C ARG A 36 16.00 -32.74 22.61
N MET A 37 15.40 -31.70 23.19
CA MET A 37 15.94 -30.34 23.08
C MET A 37 16.01 -29.64 24.43
N PHE A 38 16.99 -28.76 24.61
CA PHE A 38 17.08 -27.81 25.72
C PHE A 38 16.81 -26.39 25.20
N GLY A 39 15.85 -25.69 25.80
CA GLY A 39 15.51 -24.30 25.48
C GLY A 39 15.57 -23.43 26.72
N ALA A 40 16.46 -22.44 26.75
CA ALA A 40 16.59 -21.53 27.89
C ALA A 40 15.38 -20.60 28.06
N GLU A 41 14.68 -20.29 26.97
CA GLU A 41 13.47 -19.48 26.97
C GLU A 41 12.24 -20.39 27.17
N PRO A 42 11.17 -19.91 27.82
CA PRO A 42 9.99 -20.70 28.18
C PRO A 42 8.98 -20.86 27.03
N ASN A 43 9.38 -20.57 25.80
CA ASN A 43 8.49 -20.49 24.65
C ASN A 43 8.96 -21.43 23.51
N GLY A 44 8.03 -21.73 22.59
CA GLY A 44 8.38 -22.34 21.31
C GLY A 44 9.32 -21.46 20.48
N THR A 45 9.82 -21.98 19.36
CA THR A 45 10.70 -21.21 18.49
C THR A 45 9.95 -20.10 17.80
N TYR A 46 10.53 -18.90 17.79
CA TYR A 46 9.97 -17.72 17.14
C TYR A 46 10.97 -17.01 16.23
N ASN A 47 10.43 -16.19 15.32
CA ASN A 47 11.18 -15.42 14.35
C ASN A 47 11.75 -14.16 14.99
N ARG A 48 13.03 -14.22 15.37
CA ARG A 48 13.73 -13.08 16.00
C ARG A 48 13.85 -11.85 15.10
N ILE A 49 13.70 -12.00 13.78
CA ILE A 49 13.72 -10.87 12.84
C ILE A 49 12.49 -9.96 13.06
N LEU A 50 11.38 -10.51 13.56
CA LEU A 50 10.14 -9.77 13.79
C LEU A 50 10.04 -9.10 15.17
N LEU A 51 11.08 -9.22 16.01
CA LEU A 51 11.09 -8.61 17.34
C LEU A 51 10.92 -7.09 17.32
N SER A 52 11.46 -6.41 16.30
CA SER A 52 11.27 -4.96 16.15
C SER A 52 9.84 -4.60 15.73
N SER A 53 9.18 -5.44 14.95
CA SER A 53 7.76 -5.29 14.63
C SER A 53 6.88 -5.51 15.86
N PHE A 54 7.23 -6.46 16.72
CA PHE A 54 6.58 -6.64 18.02
C PHE A 54 6.81 -5.44 18.94
N LEU A 55 8.06 -4.99 19.08
CA LEU A 55 8.41 -3.81 19.86
C LEU A 55 7.69 -2.55 19.37
N GLY A 56 7.53 -2.38 18.05
CA GLY A 56 6.76 -1.27 17.47
C GLY A 56 5.24 -1.39 17.59
N GLY A 57 4.71 -2.49 18.12
CA GLY A 57 3.26 -2.74 18.23
C GLY A 57 2.59 -3.19 16.92
N PHE A 58 3.37 -3.53 15.90
CA PHE A 58 2.87 -3.96 14.58
C PHE A 58 2.63 -5.47 14.49
N ALA A 59 3.19 -6.26 15.41
CA ALA A 59 3.01 -7.70 15.49
C ALA A 59 2.63 -8.10 16.91
N ARG A 60 1.78 -9.12 17.04
CA ARG A 60 1.49 -9.78 18.33
C ARG A 60 2.41 -10.98 18.53
N PRO A 61 2.68 -11.42 19.78
CA PRO A 61 3.57 -12.54 20.06
C PRO A 61 3.22 -13.79 19.25
N GLU A 62 1.93 -14.04 19.02
CA GLU A 62 1.47 -15.23 18.31
C GLU A 62 1.90 -15.26 16.84
N GLN A 63 2.17 -14.10 16.26
CA GLN A 63 2.61 -13.96 14.87
C GLN A 63 4.12 -14.19 14.72
N LEU A 64 4.87 -14.26 15.82
CA LEU A 64 6.30 -14.51 15.82
C LEU A 64 6.59 -16.01 15.81
N TRP A 65 5.66 -16.88 16.23
CA TRP A 65 5.90 -18.33 16.33
C TRP A 65 6.26 -18.94 14.98
N LEU A 66 7.44 -19.58 14.92
CA LEU A 66 7.83 -20.47 13.83
C LEU A 66 7.35 -21.89 14.14
N ASN A 67 7.67 -22.37 15.34
CA ASN A 67 7.35 -23.72 15.81
C ASN A 67 6.86 -23.58 17.26
N PRO A 68 5.53 -23.51 17.50
CA PRO A 68 4.98 -23.47 18.85
C PRO A 68 5.19 -24.83 19.55
N LEU A 69 4.99 -24.90 20.87
CA LEU A 69 5.29 -26.12 21.65
C LEU A 69 4.50 -27.34 21.16
N GLU A 70 3.25 -27.12 20.76
CA GLU A 70 2.35 -28.15 20.21
C GLU A 70 2.89 -28.74 18.91
N TRP A 71 3.67 -27.95 18.13
CA TRP A 71 4.32 -28.44 16.91
C TRP A 71 5.36 -29.51 17.24
N TYR A 72 6.13 -29.32 18.31
CA TYR A 72 7.13 -30.28 18.78
C TYR A 72 6.48 -31.55 19.32
N GLU A 73 5.46 -31.40 20.16
CA GLU A 73 4.70 -32.52 20.74
C GLU A 73 4.09 -33.41 19.65
N SER A 74 3.43 -32.81 18.66
CA SER A 74 2.82 -33.54 17.54
C SER A 74 3.82 -34.34 16.69
N ARG A 75 5.12 -34.02 16.77
CA ARG A 75 6.21 -34.67 16.04
C ARG A 75 7.09 -35.55 16.92
N ARG A 76 6.66 -35.83 18.16
CA ARG A 76 7.41 -36.62 19.14
C ARG A 76 8.82 -36.06 19.42
N VAL A 77 8.97 -34.74 19.32
CA VAL A 77 10.17 -34.02 19.76
C VAL A 77 9.91 -33.53 21.17
N PHE A 78 10.74 -33.93 22.12
CA PHE A 78 10.56 -33.52 23.51
C PHE A 78 11.49 -32.33 23.83
N VAL A 79 10.91 -31.26 24.36
CA VAL A 79 11.63 -30.01 24.65
C VAL A 79 11.62 -29.74 26.14
N HIS A 80 12.80 -29.67 26.76
CA HIS A 80 13.00 -29.12 28.10
C HIS A 80 12.93 -27.60 28.02
N ASN A 81 11.72 -27.09 28.10
CA ASN A 81 11.38 -25.68 27.93
C ASN A 81 11.71 -24.87 29.20
N GLY A 82 12.30 -23.67 29.05
CA GLY A 82 12.85 -22.90 30.18
C GLY A 82 14.06 -23.54 30.87
N VAL A 83 14.67 -24.58 30.28
CA VAL A 83 15.82 -25.30 30.82
C VAL A 83 17.04 -25.04 29.94
N LYS A 84 17.98 -24.26 30.46
CA LYS A 84 19.27 -24.03 29.82
C LYS A 84 20.17 -25.26 29.98
N ALA A 85 20.85 -25.66 28.90
CA ALA A 85 21.95 -26.61 28.97
C ALA A 85 23.18 -25.95 29.63
N GLU A 86 23.78 -26.62 30.59
CA GLU A 86 24.79 -26.07 31.50
C GLU A 86 26.15 -26.77 31.37
N SER A 87 26.17 -28.09 31.23
CA SER A 87 27.41 -28.87 31.10
C SER A 87 27.20 -30.13 30.23
N ILE A 88 28.31 -30.64 29.69
CA ILE A 88 28.35 -31.88 28.90
C ILE A 88 29.37 -32.81 29.56
N ASP A 89 28.93 -34.02 29.88
CA ASP A 89 29.80 -35.13 30.28
C ASP A 89 30.06 -36.02 29.06
N ARG A 90 31.26 -35.90 28.50
CA ARG A 90 31.65 -36.61 27.27
C ARG A 90 31.94 -38.08 27.50
N GLU A 91 32.33 -38.47 28.71
CA GLU A 91 32.62 -39.87 29.05
C GLU A 91 31.31 -40.65 29.22
N ARG A 92 30.32 -40.06 29.89
CA ARG A 92 28.98 -40.64 30.04
C ARG A 92 28.07 -40.41 28.83
N GLN A 93 28.46 -39.52 27.91
CA GLN A 93 27.64 -39.02 26.80
C GLN A 93 26.29 -38.48 27.26
N VAL A 94 26.32 -37.57 28.23
CA VAL A 94 25.14 -36.93 28.82
C VAL A 94 25.28 -35.41 28.76
N ILE A 95 24.19 -34.71 28.46
CA ILE A 95 24.09 -33.27 28.64
C ILE A 95 23.18 -32.94 29.83
N VAL A 96 23.59 -31.96 30.62
CA VAL A 96 22.96 -31.61 31.89
C VAL A 96 22.44 -30.17 31.85
N GLY A 97 21.26 -29.93 32.42
CA GLY A 97 20.67 -28.60 32.56
C GLY A 97 19.73 -28.45 33.75
N GLY A 98 19.22 -27.23 33.95
CA GLY A 98 18.24 -26.92 34.99
C GLY A 98 18.78 -26.97 36.41
N GLY A 99 20.02 -26.51 36.62
CA GLY A 99 20.73 -26.62 37.90
C GLY A 99 21.09 -28.06 38.27
N GLY A 100 21.45 -28.88 37.27
CA GLY A 100 21.82 -30.29 37.47
C GLY A 100 20.65 -31.27 37.60
N LYS A 101 19.39 -30.81 37.43
CA LYS A 101 18.19 -31.64 37.67
C LYS A 101 17.72 -32.42 36.45
N VAL A 102 18.15 -32.02 35.26
CA VAL A 102 17.78 -32.64 33.99
C VAL A 102 19.04 -33.21 33.35
N GLU A 103 19.06 -34.52 33.14
CA GLU A 103 20.11 -35.23 32.41
C GLU A 103 19.50 -35.95 31.20
N GLU A 104 20.06 -35.73 30.00
CA GLU A 104 19.66 -36.42 28.78
C GLU A 104 20.87 -37.13 28.14
N PRO A 105 20.85 -38.46 27.97
CA PRO A 105 21.88 -39.17 27.25
C PRO A 105 21.79 -38.89 25.75
N TYR A 106 22.92 -38.87 25.06
CA TYR A 106 22.98 -38.62 23.62
C TYR A 106 23.85 -39.64 22.88
N ASP A 107 23.38 -40.07 21.70
CA ASP A 107 24.25 -40.70 20.70
C ASP A 107 24.86 -39.63 19.79
N VAL A 108 24.11 -38.54 19.56
CA VAL A 108 24.54 -37.34 18.83
C VAL A 108 24.07 -36.10 19.60
N LEU A 109 24.99 -35.16 19.84
CA LEU A 109 24.71 -33.88 20.48
C LEU A 109 24.94 -32.72 19.50
N ILE A 110 23.96 -31.82 19.42
CA ILE A 110 24.02 -30.60 18.61
C ILE A 110 24.07 -29.38 19.52
N LEU A 111 25.09 -28.54 19.35
CA LEU A 111 25.19 -27.25 19.99
C LEU A 111 24.64 -26.17 19.05
N ALA A 112 23.47 -25.64 19.41
CA ALA A 112 22.77 -24.55 18.71
C ALA A 112 22.46 -23.41 19.69
N THR A 113 23.42 -23.11 20.57
CA THR A 113 23.29 -22.22 21.74
C THR A 113 23.19 -20.73 21.37
N GLY A 114 23.37 -20.39 20.09
CA GLY A 114 23.20 -19.05 19.56
C GLY A 114 24.22 -18.05 20.12
N SER A 115 23.78 -16.81 20.31
CA SER A 115 24.60 -15.71 20.79
C SER A 115 23.84 -14.85 21.80
N ARG A 116 24.58 -14.04 22.56
CA ARG A 116 24.06 -13.05 23.51
C ARG A 116 24.46 -11.63 23.10
N PRO A 117 23.73 -10.58 23.53
CA PRO A 117 24.13 -9.19 23.29
C PRO A 117 25.55 -8.92 23.79
N PHE A 118 26.32 -8.18 23.01
CA PHE A 118 27.58 -7.61 23.45
C PHE A 118 27.33 -6.23 24.05
N VAL A 119 27.54 -6.11 25.37
CA VAL A 119 27.53 -4.84 26.08
C VAL A 119 28.99 -4.44 26.29
N PRO A 120 29.45 -3.29 25.73
CA PRO A 120 30.82 -2.81 25.98
C PRO A 120 30.99 -2.48 27.46
N PRO A 121 32.23 -2.48 28.00
CA PRO A 121 32.49 -1.99 29.35
C PRO A 121 31.99 -0.55 29.48
N LEU A 122 30.87 -0.38 30.19
CA LEU A 122 30.16 0.88 30.30
C LEU A 122 29.73 1.05 31.76
N GLU A 123 30.29 2.06 32.42
CA GLU A 123 29.90 2.39 33.79
C GLU A 123 28.42 2.82 33.81
N GLY A 124 27.67 2.27 34.78
CA GLY A 124 26.23 2.50 34.87
C GLY A 124 25.36 1.57 34.00
N ALA A 125 25.93 0.59 33.28
CA ALA A 125 25.15 -0.34 32.44
C ALA A 125 24.12 -1.21 33.20
N ASN A 126 24.22 -1.31 34.54
CA ASN A 126 23.29 -2.05 35.39
C ASN A 126 22.17 -1.17 35.98
N GLN A 127 22.09 0.11 35.61
CA GLN A 127 21.05 1.03 36.10
C GLN A 127 19.66 0.66 35.57
N GLN A 128 18.62 1.03 36.30
CA GLN A 128 17.25 0.94 35.82
C GLN A 128 17.07 1.83 34.57
N GLY A 129 16.39 1.29 33.55
CA GLY A 129 16.18 1.96 32.27
C GLY A 129 17.22 1.66 31.21
N VAL A 130 18.19 0.77 31.50
CA VAL A 130 19.16 0.26 30.54
C VAL A 130 18.76 -1.15 30.10
N PHE A 131 18.63 -1.36 28.80
CA PHE A 131 18.15 -2.60 28.20
C PHE A 131 19.09 -3.10 27.11
N VAL A 132 18.98 -4.37 26.78
CA VAL A 132 19.52 -4.98 25.56
C VAL A 132 18.37 -5.40 24.65
N PHE A 133 18.64 -5.71 23.38
CA PHE A 133 17.59 -6.06 22.41
C PHE A 133 17.94 -7.35 21.67
N ARG A 134 17.37 -8.50 22.11
CA ARG A 134 17.67 -9.81 21.50
C ARG A 134 16.58 -10.87 21.62
N THR A 135 15.79 -10.84 22.69
CA THR A 135 14.77 -11.83 23.03
C THR A 135 13.38 -11.19 23.07
N LEU A 136 12.34 -12.03 23.12
CA LEU A 136 10.97 -11.55 23.33
C LEU A 136 10.84 -10.84 24.68
N ASP A 137 11.39 -11.42 25.74
CA ASP A 137 11.40 -10.85 27.10
C ASP A 137 12.09 -9.47 27.13
N ASP A 138 13.20 -9.30 26.41
CA ASP A 138 13.85 -7.99 26.26
C ASP A 138 12.87 -6.98 25.64
N CYS A 139 12.16 -7.38 24.59
CA CYS A 139 11.22 -6.50 23.90
C CYS A 139 10.01 -6.15 24.77
N GLU A 140 9.52 -7.10 25.57
CA GLU A 140 8.44 -6.87 26.54
C GLU A 140 8.89 -5.90 27.64
N ALA A 141 10.09 -6.09 28.19
CA ALA A 141 10.67 -5.20 29.19
C ALA A 141 10.87 -3.78 28.64
N ILE A 142 11.44 -3.66 27.43
CA ILE A 142 11.58 -2.38 26.71
C ILE A 142 10.21 -1.74 26.47
N ALA A 143 9.25 -2.51 25.97
CA ALA A 143 7.90 -2.04 25.63
C ALA A 143 7.08 -1.57 26.84
N ALA A 144 7.27 -2.22 27.99
CA ALA A 144 6.64 -1.85 29.26
C ALA A 144 7.29 -0.60 29.84
N TYR A 145 8.62 -0.53 29.86
CA TYR A 145 9.34 0.61 30.40
C TYR A 145 9.13 1.88 29.58
N SER A 146 9.09 1.75 28.24
CA SER A 146 8.93 2.89 27.32
C SER A 146 7.64 3.68 27.52
N GLN A 147 6.61 3.11 28.17
CA GLN A 147 5.33 3.80 28.42
C GLN A 147 5.48 5.04 29.30
N ASN A 148 6.55 5.09 30.12
CA ASN A 148 6.81 6.18 31.07
C ASN A 148 8.06 7.00 30.68
N CYS A 149 8.45 6.97 29.41
CA CYS A 149 9.64 7.65 28.89
C CYS A 149 9.27 8.60 27.75
N ALA A 150 9.96 9.72 27.66
CA ALA A 150 9.85 10.63 26.52
C ALA A 150 11.01 10.45 25.55
N ARG A 151 12.22 10.17 26.07
CA ARG A 151 13.46 10.13 25.29
C ARG A 151 14.18 8.80 25.46
N ALA A 152 14.57 8.18 24.35
CA ALA A 152 15.38 6.97 24.34
C ALA A 152 16.65 7.13 23.50
N VAL A 153 17.75 6.56 23.99
CA VAL A 153 19.00 6.42 23.24
C VAL A 153 19.22 4.97 22.86
N VAL A 154 19.55 4.73 21.59
CA VAL A 154 20.04 3.43 21.13
C VAL A 154 21.53 3.52 20.86
N ILE A 155 22.32 2.74 21.60
CA ILE A 155 23.77 2.66 21.41
C ILE A 155 24.07 1.54 20.41
N GLY A 156 24.51 1.91 19.21
CA GLY A 156 24.77 1.06 18.07
C GLY A 156 23.87 1.40 16.88
N GLY A 157 24.47 1.84 15.77
CA GLY A 157 23.86 2.15 14.48
C GLY A 157 23.95 1.00 13.47
N GLY A 158 24.15 -0.24 13.94
CA GLY A 158 24.02 -1.46 13.15
C GLY A 158 22.55 -1.89 12.98
N LEU A 159 22.33 -3.00 12.27
CA LEU A 159 20.98 -3.48 11.93
C LEU A 159 20.04 -3.60 13.14
N LEU A 160 20.46 -4.29 14.20
CA LEU A 160 19.64 -4.49 15.40
C LEU A 160 19.31 -3.18 16.11
N GLY A 161 20.25 -2.23 16.14
CA GLY A 161 20.05 -0.94 16.79
C GLY A 161 19.07 -0.06 16.02
N LEU A 162 19.18 -0.02 14.69
CA LEU A 162 18.23 0.72 13.86
C LEU A 162 16.81 0.10 13.91
N GLU A 163 16.72 -1.22 14.07
CA GLU A 163 15.46 -1.92 14.28
C GLU A 163 14.84 -1.64 15.66
N ALA A 164 15.65 -1.58 16.72
CA ALA A 164 15.20 -1.15 18.05
C ALA A 164 14.73 0.32 18.04
N ALA A 165 15.49 1.20 17.38
CA ALA A 165 15.15 2.60 17.20
C ALA A 165 13.78 2.78 16.53
N ARG A 166 13.47 1.93 15.53
CA ARG A 166 12.14 1.87 14.89
C ARG A 166 11.03 1.55 15.87
N GLY A 167 11.23 0.51 16.66
CA GLY A 167 10.25 0.05 17.63
C GLY A 167 9.93 1.16 18.64
N LEU A 168 10.96 1.84 19.14
CA LEU A 168 10.81 2.95 20.10
C LEU A 168 10.16 4.19 19.48
N LEU A 169 10.55 4.58 18.26
CA LEU A 169 9.92 5.70 17.55
C LEU A 169 8.43 5.45 17.33
N SER A 170 8.05 4.23 16.97
CA SER A 170 6.65 3.83 16.75
C SER A 170 5.80 3.88 18.03
N ARG A 171 6.45 3.92 19.19
CA ARG A 171 5.81 4.09 20.51
C ARG A 171 5.76 5.56 20.95
N GLY A 172 6.16 6.50 20.09
CA GLY A 172 6.07 7.94 20.32
C GLY A 172 7.24 8.55 21.09
N LEU A 173 8.35 7.82 21.27
CA LEU A 173 9.54 8.36 21.95
C LEU A 173 10.40 9.18 20.99
N GLU A 174 11.07 10.20 21.52
CA GLU A 174 12.19 10.86 20.85
C GLU A 174 13.40 9.92 20.88
N VAL A 175 13.87 9.49 19.69
CA VAL A 175 14.94 8.49 19.59
C VAL A 175 16.22 9.12 19.06
N THR A 176 17.32 8.92 19.80
CA THR A 176 18.68 9.20 19.33
C THR A 176 19.47 7.92 19.16
N VAL A 177 20.03 7.69 17.97
CA VAL A 177 20.98 6.60 17.69
C VAL A 177 22.39 7.15 17.85
N VAL A 178 23.19 6.50 18.70
CA VAL A 178 24.61 6.80 18.93
C VAL A 178 25.44 5.68 18.33
N GLU A 179 26.34 6.03 17.41
CA GLU A 179 27.25 5.09 16.75
C GLU A 179 28.69 5.60 16.89
N VAL A 180 29.61 4.68 17.21
CA VAL A 180 31.04 4.97 17.34
C VAL A 180 31.73 4.98 15.98
N ALA A 181 31.18 4.27 15.00
CA ALA A 181 31.66 4.25 13.63
C ALA A 181 31.40 5.58 12.89
N PRO A 182 32.17 5.87 11.83
CA PRO A 182 31.97 7.05 10.98
C PRO A 182 30.67 7.02 10.16
N HIS A 183 29.97 5.88 10.10
CA HIS A 183 28.71 5.74 9.38
C HIS A 183 27.85 4.58 9.90
N LEU A 184 26.55 4.66 9.61
CA LEU A 184 25.57 3.62 9.96
C LEU A 184 25.80 2.33 9.18
N MET A 185 25.47 1.20 9.81
CA MET A 185 25.57 -0.14 9.20
C MET A 185 26.92 -0.40 8.55
N ILE A 186 28.03 -0.12 9.25
CA ILE A 186 29.41 -0.20 8.73
C ILE A 186 29.78 -1.53 8.06
N GLN A 187 29.11 -2.63 8.42
CA GLN A 187 29.32 -3.94 7.79
C GLN A 187 28.57 -4.12 6.46
N GLN A 188 27.49 -3.37 6.23
CA GLN A 188 26.58 -3.55 5.10
C GLN A 188 26.61 -2.38 4.11
N LEU A 189 26.96 -1.17 4.55
CA LEU A 189 26.95 0.03 3.73
C LEU A 189 28.33 0.66 3.62
N ASP A 190 28.58 1.24 2.46
CA ASP A 190 29.65 2.20 2.28
C ASP A 190 29.21 3.61 2.73
N PRO A 191 30.13 4.58 2.86
CA PRO A 191 29.82 5.90 3.39
C PRO A 191 28.71 6.63 2.63
N THR A 192 28.63 6.48 1.30
CA THR A 192 27.61 7.13 0.48
C THR A 192 26.21 6.55 0.74
N GLY A 193 26.07 5.23 0.74
CA GLY A 193 24.79 4.59 1.06
C GLY A 193 24.33 4.89 2.49
N ALA A 194 25.26 4.91 3.44
CA ALA A 194 24.97 5.22 4.84
C ALA A 194 24.57 6.69 5.07
N ALA A 195 25.18 7.64 4.35
CA ALA A 195 24.79 9.05 4.41
C ALA A 195 23.35 9.27 3.91
N LEU A 196 22.97 8.57 2.84
CA LEU A 196 21.59 8.59 2.34
C LEU A 196 20.61 7.97 3.35
N LEU A 197 20.97 6.83 3.95
CA LEU A 197 20.18 6.20 5.01
C LEU A 197 20.00 7.16 6.20
N LYS A 198 21.09 7.75 6.71
CA LYS A 198 21.07 8.74 7.80
C LYS A 198 20.09 9.89 7.50
N ARG A 199 20.17 10.49 6.31
CA ARG A 199 19.25 11.57 5.91
C ARG A 199 17.78 11.14 5.95
N LYS A 200 17.48 9.91 5.50
CA LYS A 200 16.12 9.37 5.57
C LYS A 200 15.67 9.13 7.01
N LEU A 201 16.54 8.61 7.88
CA LEU A 201 16.25 8.44 9.30
C LEU A 201 15.96 9.76 10.01
N GLU A 202 16.77 10.79 9.74
CA GLU A 202 16.58 12.14 10.30
C GLU A 202 15.28 12.78 9.81
N ALA A 203 14.91 12.58 8.54
CA ALA A 203 13.62 13.02 8.01
C ALA A 203 12.42 12.31 8.68
N MET A 204 12.63 11.14 9.28
CA MET A 204 11.62 10.40 10.05
C MET A 204 11.63 10.74 11.54
N GLY A 205 12.45 11.72 11.97
CA GLY A 205 12.50 12.17 13.36
C GLY A 205 13.49 11.41 14.26
N VAL A 206 14.37 10.56 13.69
CA VAL A 206 15.44 9.92 14.45
C VAL A 206 16.69 10.80 14.43
N ARG A 207 17.21 11.18 15.59
CA ARG A 207 18.51 11.87 15.68
C ARG A 207 19.64 10.86 15.56
N VAL A 208 20.66 11.13 14.76
CA VAL A 208 21.82 10.23 14.59
C VAL A 208 23.11 10.94 14.95
N LEU A 209 23.84 10.39 15.92
CA LEU A 209 25.16 10.84 16.35
C LEU A 209 26.20 9.79 15.94
N LEU A 210 27.10 10.16 15.05
CA LEU A 210 28.19 9.31 14.57
C LEU A 210 29.49 9.68 15.29
N GLU A 211 30.48 8.79 15.24
CA GLU A 211 31.81 8.99 15.86
C GLU A 211 31.72 9.37 17.35
N SER A 212 30.65 8.94 18.02
CA SER A 212 30.30 9.35 19.37
C SER A 212 30.46 8.16 20.32
N LEU A 213 31.50 8.19 21.14
CA LEU A 213 31.80 7.13 22.10
C LEU A 213 31.29 7.48 23.49
N THR A 214 30.33 6.71 24.00
CA THR A 214 29.82 6.84 25.36
C THR A 214 30.89 6.41 26.39
N ALA A 215 31.15 7.25 27.38
CA ALA A 215 32.07 7.00 28.49
C ALA A 215 31.36 6.32 29.67
N CYS A 216 30.23 6.87 30.10
CA CYS A 216 29.42 6.33 31.20
C CYS A 216 27.94 6.74 31.05
N LEU A 217 27.07 6.01 31.77
CA LEU A 217 25.66 6.38 31.94
C LEU A 217 25.48 7.17 33.23
N LEU A 218 24.78 8.29 33.13
CA LEU A 218 24.50 9.19 34.24
C LEU A 218 23.23 8.74 34.96
N GLY A 219 23.21 8.90 36.29
CA GLY A 219 22.08 8.55 37.14
C GLY A 219 22.50 7.89 38.45
N ASP A 220 21.64 7.96 39.46
CA ASP A 220 21.80 7.27 40.74
C ASP A 220 20.74 6.15 40.81
N GLY A 221 21.11 4.96 40.34
CA GLY A 221 20.22 3.79 40.27
C GLY A 221 19.25 3.76 39.07
N LYS A 222 18.92 4.91 38.47
CA LYS A 222 18.09 5.04 37.25
C LYS A 222 18.76 5.98 36.25
N VAL A 223 18.79 5.58 34.98
CA VAL A 223 19.41 6.38 33.92
C VAL A 223 18.67 7.71 33.71
N THR A 224 19.44 8.80 33.65
CA THR A 224 18.94 10.16 33.34
C THR A 224 19.65 10.79 32.15
N GLY A 225 20.76 10.19 31.71
CA GLY A 225 21.56 10.68 30.60
C GLY A 225 22.77 9.79 30.35
N LEU A 226 23.59 10.20 29.40
CA LEU A 226 24.89 9.60 29.13
C LEU A 226 25.93 10.70 28.89
N GLN A 227 27.18 10.40 29.24
CA GLN A 227 28.32 11.26 28.98
C GLN A 227 29.20 10.62 27.91
N PHE A 228 29.62 11.41 26.92
CA PHE A 228 30.58 11.01 25.89
C PHE A 228 32.01 11.24 26.35
N ARG A 229 32.99 10.63 25.67
CA ARG A 229 34.42 10.80 26.00
C ARG A 229 34.95 12.23 25.83
N ASP A 230 34.30 13.05 25.01
CA ASP A 230 34.60 14.48 24.89
C ASP A 230 33.99 15.32 26.03
N SER A 231 33.42 14.66 27.05
CA SER A 231 32.73 15.25 28.21
C SER A 231 31.37 15.89 27.90
N THR A 232 30.88 15.87 26.66
CA THR A 232 29.51 16.31 26.36
C THR A 232 28.49 15.31 26.89
N THR A 233 27.27 15.78 27.19
CA THR A 233 26.20 14.96 27.77
C THR A 233 24.96 14.94 26.87
N LEU A 234 24.20 13.86 26.96
CA LEU A 234 22.91 13.69 26.30
C LEU A 234 21.91 13.13 27.30
N ASP A 235 20.85 13.88 27.59
CA ASP A 235 19.79 13.44 28.49
C ASP A 235 18.95 12.32 27.86
N THR A 236 18.57 11.33 28.66
CA THR A 236 17.71 10.24 28.22
C THR A 236 17.04 9.54 29.39
N ASP A 237 15.84 9.03 29.17
CA ASP A 237 15.08 8.31 30.20
C ASP A 237 15.28 6.78 30.08
N MET A 238 15.83 6.35 28.94
CA MET A 238 15.96 4.95 28.55
C MET A 238 17.14 4.74 27.59
N VAL A 239 17.93 3.70 27.81
CA VAL A 239 19.03 3.30 26.93
C VAL A 239 18.82 1.87 26.44
N VAL A 240 18.94 1.64 25.13
CA VAL A 240 19.01 0.31 24.54
C VAL A 240 20.40 0.09 23.95
N VAL A 241 21.13 -0.88 24.50
CA VAL A 241 22.48 -1.26 24.05
C VAL A 241 22.39 -2.33 22.97
N SER A 242 22.87 -2.00 21.77
CA SER A 242 22.87 -2.86 20.59
C SER A 242 24.22 -2.80 19.86
N CYS A 243 25.32 -3.06 20.59
CA CYS A 243 26.69 -2.98 20.07
C CYS A 243 27.20 -4.29 19.43
N GLY A 244 26.30 -5.18 19.02
CA GLY A 244 26.62 -6.49 18.43
C GLY A 244 26.30 -7.67 19.35
N ILE A 245 26.81 -8.85 18.99
CA ILE A 245 26.54 -10.12 19.67
C ILE A 245 27.82 -10.91 19.92
N ARG A 246 27.80 -11.79 20.93
CA ARG A 246 28.86 -12.77 21.21
C ARG A 246 28.33 -14.20 21.18
N PRO A 247 29.02 -15.12 20.48
CA PRO A 247 28.70 -16.56 20.51
C PRO A 247 28.63 -17.13 21.94
N ASN A 248 27.62 -17.97 22.21
CA ASN A 248 27.51 -18.70 23.48
C ASN A 248 28.33 -20.00 23.41
N VAL A 249 29.51 -20.01 24.03
CA VAL A 249 30.51 -21.08 23.90
C VAL A 249 30.86 -21.77 25.22
N GLU A 250 30.30 -21.30 26.33
CA GLU A 250 30.72 -21.68 27.68
C GLU A 250 30.59 -23.18 27.91
N VAL A 251 29.45 -23.77 27.54
CA VAL A 251 29.17 -25.20 27.68
C VAL A 251 30.17 -26.05 26.89
N ALA A 252 30.50 -25.63 25.66
CA ALA A 252 31.46 -26.32 24.80
C ALA A 252 32.89 -26.23 25.37
N ARG A 253 33.27 -25.04 25.84
CA ARG A 253 34.60 -24.80 26.43
C ARG A 253 34.80 -25.63 27.70
N MET A 254 33.80 -25.67 28.57
CA MET A 254 33.84 -26.49 29.80
C MET A 254 33.92 -27.99 29.49
N ALA A 255 33.32 -28.44 28.39
CA ALA A 255 33.42 -29.82 27.90
C ALA A 255 34.76 -30.16 27.20
N GLY A 256 35.70 -29.22 27.13
CA GLY A 256 36.99 -29.42 26.47
C GLY A 256 36.91 -29.49 24.94
N LEU A 257 35.86 -28.91 24.33
CA LEU A 257 35.79 -28.75 22.89
C LEU A 257 36.66 -27.56 22.43
N HIS A 258 37.16 -27.63 21.21
CA HIS A 258 38.00 -26.58 20.64
C HIS A 258 37.14 -25.33 20.36
N VAL A 259 37.47 -24.24 21.06
CA VAL A 259 36.80 -22.94 20.95
C VAL A 259 37.85 -21.86 20.69
N ASP A 260 37.64 -21.06 19.67
CA ASP A 260 38.38 -19.82 19.40
C ASP A 260 37.45 -18.62 19.65
N ARG A 261 36.98 -17.94 18.59
CA ARG A 261 35.94 -16.90 18.70
C ARG A 261 34.56 -17.52 18.86
N ALA A 262 34.34 -18.69 18.28
CA ALA A 262 33.20 -19.57 18.56
C ALA A 262 33.63 -21.05 18.57
N ILE A 263 32.67 -21.99 18.63
CA ILE A 263 32.95 -23.43 18.61
C ILE A 263 33.50 -23.80 17.24
N VAL A 264 34.73 -24.32 17.18
CA VAL A 264 35.39 -24.64 15.91
C VAL A 264 34.79 -25.92 15.33
N VAL A 265 34.35 -25.85 14.07
CA VAL A 265 33.77 -26.98 13.35
C VAL A 265 34.40 -27.21 11.99
N ASP A 266 34.38 -28.46 11.54
CA ASP A 266 34.80 -28.88 10.20
C ASP A 266 33.71 -28.62 9.13
N ASP A 267 33.96 -29.06 7.90
CA ASP A 267 33.02 -28.89 6.78
C ASP A 267 31.72 -29.69 6.95
N GLN A 268 31.67 -30.69 7.83
CA GLN A 268 30.44 -31.41 8.19
C GLN A 268 29.79 -30.86 9.47
N LEU A 269 30.29 -29.72 9.96
CA LEU A 269 29.85 -29.05 11.19
C LEU A 269 30.13 -29.85 12.47
N ARG A 270 31.06 -30.81 12.39
CA ARG A 270 31.52 -31.62 13.52
C ARG A 270 32.58 -30.87 14.31
N THR A 271 32.56 -31.03 15.63
CA THR A 271 33.61 -30.53 16.53
C THR A 271 34.81 -31.47 16.57
N ASN A 272 35.77 -31.25 17.48
CA ASN A 272 36.84 -32.21 17.74
C ASN A 272 36.38 -33.50 18.47
N ASP A 273 35.09 -33.62 18.76
CA ASP A 273 34.45 -34.85 19.24
C ASP A 273 33.54 -35.44 18.14
N ALA A 274 33.62 -36.75 17.92
CA ALA A 274 32.89 -37.43 16.85
C ALA A 274 31.36 -37.44 17.05
N ALA A 275 30.89 -37.35 18.29
CA ALA A 275 29.47 -37.36 18.64
C ALA A 275 28.86 -35.95 18.76
N ILE A 276 29.68 -34.88 18.69
CA ILE A 276 29.23 -33.51 18.96
C ILE A 276 29.41 -32.61 17.74
N TYR A 277 28.34 -31.91 17.37
CA TYR A 277 28.27 -30.97 16.24
C TYR A 277 27.85 -29.59 16.75
N ALA A 278 28.14 -28.53 15.99
CA ALA A 278 27.67 -27.19 16.30
C ALA A 278 27.22 -26.43 15.05
N LEU A 279 26.15 -25.66 15.14
CA LEU A 279 25.65 -24.85 14.03
C LEU A 279 25.05 -23.51 14.50
N GLY A 280 24.92 -22.59 13.55
CA GLY A 280 24.42 -21.24 13.76
C GLY A 280 25.49 -20.30 14.32
N GLU A 281 25.07 -19.29 15.08
CA GLU A 281 25.98 -18.24 15.55
C GLU A 281 27.02 -18.70 16.57
N CYS A 282 26.79 -19.85 17.23
CA CYS A 282 27.76 -20.44 18.15
C CYS A 282 28.88 -21.22 17.44
N ALA A 283 28.79 -21.40 16.12
CA ALA A 283 29.75 -22.16 15.33
C ALA A 283 30.69 -21.25 14.53
N GLN A 284 31.98 -21.62 14.50
CA GLN A 284 33.04 -21.02 13.70
C GLN A 284 33.50 -22.02 12.66
N HIS A 285 33.22 -21.73 11.39
CA HIS A 285 33.63 -22.57 10.25
C HIS A 285 34.72 -21.86 9.45
N ARG A 286 35.88 -22.52 9.26
CA ARG A 286 37.05 -21.98 8.54
C ARG A 286 37.44 -20.56 9.00
N GLY A 287 37.38 -20.33 10.31
CA GLY A 287 37.70 -19.04 10.92
C GLY A 287 36.62 -17.96 10.76
N LYS A 288 35.47 -18.23 10.15
CA LYS A 288 34.41 -17.24 9.89
C LYS A 288 33.21 -17.38 10.83
N LEU A 289 32.62 -16.23 11.14
CA LEU A 289 31.35 -16.06 11.87
C LEU A 289 30.41 -15.27 10.96
N TYR A 290 29.16 -15.70 10.85
CA TYR A 290 28.26 -15.17 9.83
C TYR A 290 27.18 -14.21 10.37
N GLY A 291 26.59 -14.50 11.54
CA GLY A 291 25.62 -13.62 12.20
C GLY A 291 24.32 -13.35 11.41
N LEU A 292 24.00 -14.19 10.43
CA LEU A 292 22.82 -14.04 9.56
C LEU A 292 22.06 -15.38 9.45
N VAL A 293 20.76 -15.30 9.17
CA VAL A 293 19.86 -16.48 9.11
C VAL A 293 20.13 -17.36 7.89
N ASP A 294 20.44 -16.78 6.73
CA ASP A 294 20.72 -17.55 5.50
C ASP A 294 21.83 -18.62 5.73
N PRO A 295 23.03 -18.26 6.25
CA PRO A 295 24.08 -19.22 6.60
C PRO A 295 23.64 -20.28 7.62
N VAL A 296 22.81 -19.92 8.60
CA VAL A 296 22.29 -20.86 9.60
C VAL A 296 21.46 -21.96 8.92
N TYR A 297 20.63 -21.61 7.95
CA TYR A 297 19.79 -22.56 7.23
C TYR A 297 20.56 -23.40 6.21
N GLU A 298 21.65 -22.89 5.64
CA GLU A 298 22.60 -23.70 4.85
C GLU A 298 23.31 -24.74 5.73
N GLN A 299 23.79 -24.31 6.91
CA GLN A 299 24.40 -25.21 7.88
C GLN A 299 23.45 -26.32 8.34
N ALA A 300 22.20 -25.97 8.68
CA ALA A 300 21.20 -26.94 9.09
C ALA A 300 20.92 -28.00 8.02
N ARG A 301 20.85 -27.61 6.75
CA ARG A 301 20.64 -28.54 5.62
C ARG A 301 21.81 -29.51 5.44
N VAL A 302 23.04 -29.01 5.44
CA VAL A 302 24.25 -29.83 5.36
C VAL A 302 24.29 -30.85 6.49
N LEU A 303 24.06 -30.40 7.73
CA LEU A 303 24.12 -31.29 8.88
C LEU A 303 22.99 -32.33 8.89
N ALA A 304 21.78 -31.94 8.48
CA ALA A 304 20.67 -32.88 8.35
C ALA A 304 20.98 -33.99 7.33
N ASP A 305 21.59 -33.66 6.19
CA ASP A 305 22.02 -34.65 5.18
C ASP A 305 23.02 -35.66 5.75
N VAL A 306 24.00 -35.17 6.52
CA VAL A 306 25.02 -36.00 7.16
C VAL A 306 24.40 -36.93 8.21
N LEU A 307 23.55 -36.40 9.10
CA LEU A 307 22.99 -37.15 10.23
C LEU A 307 21.93 -38.18 9.82
N THR A 308 21.11 -37.85 8.82
CA THR A 308 20.11 -38.77 8.27
C THR A 308 20.72 -39.78 7.30
N GLY A 309 21.94 -39.51 6.80
CA GLY A 309 22.60 -40.34 5.80
C GLY A 309 22.08 -40.12 4.38
N ALA A 310 21.22 -39.10 4.16
CA ALA A 310 20.73 -38.72 2.84
C ALA A 310 21.88 -38.33 1.90
N ASN A 311 22.91 -37.64 2.43
CA ASN A 311 24.18 -37.43 1.75
C ASN A 311 25.32 -37.35 2.77
N ARG A 312 26.09 -38.44 2.89
CA ARG A 312 27.22 -38.54 3.83
C ARG A 312 28.42 -37.68 3.45
N GLU A 313 28.50 -37.23 2.21
CA GLU A 313 29.57 -36.37 1.68
C GLU A 313 29.19 -34.89 1.70
N SER A 314 28.00 -34.55 2.23
CA SER A 314 27.55 -33.16 2.34
C SER A 314 28.54 -32.35 3.16
N ALA A 315 28.90 -31.16 2.65
CA ALA A 315 29.95 -30.32 3.19
C ALA A 315 29.58 -28.83 3.04
N TYR A 316 29.62 -28.11 4.16
CA TYR A 316 29.44 -26.68 4.22
C TYR A 316 30.76 -26.01 3.83
N ARG A 317 30.75 -25.27 2.71
CA ARG A 317 31.94 -24.60 2.16
C ARG A 317 32.05 -23.12 2.55
N GLY A 318 31.10 -22.64 3.34
CA GLY A 318 30.94 -21.25 3.74
C GLY A 318 30.00 -20.46 2.81
N SER A 319 29.19 -19.57 3.39
CA SER A 319 28.21 -18.78 2.64
C SER A 319 28.79 -17.51 2.01
N ARG A 320 28.20 -17.10 0.87
CA ARG A 320 28.39 -15.76 0.27
C ARG A 320 27.32 -14.83 0.83
N LEU A 321 27.74 -13.79 1.55
CA LEU A 321 26.82 -12.95 2.32
C LEU A 321 26.04 -11.98 1.43
N SER A 322 24.71 -12.03 1.54
CA SER A 322 23.79 -11.04 1.01
C SER A 322 22.70 -10.78 2.05
N ALA A 323 22.30 -9.52 2.20
CA ALA A 323 21.19 -9.11 3.04
C ALA A 323 20.29 -8.13 2.27
N THR A 324 18.97 -8.38 2.28
CA THR A 324 17.95 -7.43 1.85
C THR A 324 17.02 -7.16 3.01
N LEU A 325 16.95 -5.91 3.41
CA LEU A 325 16.38 -5.47 4.69
C LEU A 325 15.54 -4.22 4.45
N LYS A 326 14.59 -3.99 5.35
CA LYS A 326 13.79 -2.77 5.36
C LYS A 326 14.03 -2.01 6.65
N VAL A 327 15.02 -1.13 6.62
CA VAL A 327 15.45 -0.36 7.79
C VAL A 327 14.58 0.89 7.85
N MET A 328 13.68 0.98 8.84
CA MET A 328 12.81 2.15 9.02
C MET A 328 11.99 2.50 7.76
N GLY A 329 11.53 1.50 7.00
CA GLY A 329 10.80 1.73 5.76
C GLY A 329 11.67 2.04 4.54
N VAL A 330 12.99 2.18 4.70
CA VAL A 330 13.96 2.30 3.62
C VAL A 330 14.43 0.92 3.18
N ASP A 331 14.27 0.62 1.90
CA ASP A 331 14.80 -0.61 1.31
C ASP A 331 16.33 -0.54 1.21
N VAL A 332 17.02 -1.53 1.79
CA VAL A 332 18.48 -1.64 1.79
C VAL A 332 18.88 -3.04 1.35
N THR A 333 19.72 -3.15 0.33
CA THR A 333 20.34 -4.41 -0.09
C THR A 333 21.85 -4.28 -0.09
N SER A 334 22.53 -5.27 0.48
CA SER A 334 23.98 -5.33 0.60
C SER A 334 24.48 -6.74 0.27
N MET A 335 25.60 -6.83 -0.47
CA MET A 335 26.20 -8.10 -0.88
C MET A 335 27.70 -7.99 -0.93
N GLY A 336 28.39 -9.04 -0.48
CA GLY A 336 29.82 -9.24 -0.72
C GLY A 336 30.69 -8.06 -0.31
N ASP A 337 31.63 -7.70 -1.19
CA ASP A 337 32.54 -6.57 -0.98
C ASP A 337 31.84 -5.25 -1.30
N VAL A 338 31.42 -4.54 -0.25
CA VAL A 338 30.71 -3.25 -0.37
C VAL A 338 31.65 -2.06 -0.54
N GLN A 339 32.94 -2.22 -0.22
CA GLN A 339 33.92 -1.13 -0.34
C GLN A 339 34.47 -1.07 -1.76
N GLY A 340 34.92 -2.22 -2.28
CA GLY A 340 35.52 -2.32 -3.60
C GLY A 340 36.95 -1.77 -3.69
N ASP A 341 37.70 -1.81 -2.57
CA ASP A 341 39.04 -1.21 -2.44
C ASP A 341 40.15 -1.99 -3.19
N ASP A 342 39.87 -3.20 -3.67
CA ASP A 342 40.81 -4.00 -4.43
C ASP A 342 41.02 -3.38 -5.82
N ALA A 343 42.27 -3.04 -6.16
CA ALA A 343 42.69 -2.42 -7.41
C ALA A 343 42.31 -3.22 -8.67
N ALA A 344 42.04 -4.52 -8.55
CA ALA A 344 41.55 -5.37 -9.64
C ALA A 344 40.02 -5.30 -9.83
N SER A 345 39.31 -4.47 -9.04
CA SER A 345 37.85 -4.35 -9.08
C SER A 345 37.41 -3.16 -9.94
N GLU A 346 36.41 -3.39 -10.79
CA GLU A 346 35.65 -2.34 -11.47
C GLU A 346 34.48 -1.93 -10.55
N VAL A 347 34.36 -0.65 -10.24
CA VAL A 347 33.30 -0.10 -9.38
C VAL A 347 32.44 0.87 -10.17
N VAL A 348 31.13 0.61 -10.22
CA VAL A 348 30.16 1.50 -10.87
C VAL A 348 29.09 1.90 -9.87
N SER A 349 28.74 3.19 -9.82
CA SER A 349 27.73 3.70 -8.89
C SER A 349 26.81 4.75 -9.52
N HIS A 350 25.61 4.86 -8.96
CA HIS A 350 24.56 5.78 -9.35
C HIS A 350 23.91 6.35 -8.09
N PHE A 351 23.82 7.68 -8.01
CA PHE A 351 23.27 8.38 -6.86
C PHE A 351 22.27 9.44 -7.33
N ASP A 352 21.02 9.32 -6.87
CA ASP A 352 19.95 10.29 -7.08
C ASP A 352 19.44 10.79 -5.71
N PRO A 353 19.94 11.93 -5.22
CA PRO A 353 19.53 12.50 -3.95
C PRO A 353 18.05 12.92 -3.89
N ALA A 354 17.46 13.32 -5.02
CA ALA A 354 16.09 13.83 -5.09
C ALA A 354 15.08 12.68 -4.99
N ALA A 355 15.35 11.56 -5.65
CA ALA A 355 14.60 10.32 -5.46
C ALA A 355 14.99 9.60 -4.15
N GLY A 356 16.13 10.00 -3.55
CA GLY A 356 16.71 9.35 -2.39
C GLY A 356 17.11 7.91 -2.68
N VAL A 357 17.81 7.70 -3.79
CA VAL A 357 18.25 6.41 -4.33
C VAL A 357 19.77 6.37 -4.46
N TYR A 358 20.39 5.27 -4.04
CA TYR A 358 21.80 4.98 -4.25
C TYR A 358 21.98 3.53 -4.70
N LYS A 359 22.85 3.31 -5.69
CA LYS A 359 23.22 1.99 -6.19
C LYS A 359 24.73 1.93 -6.44
N LYS A 360 25.36 0.82 -6.09
CA LYS A 360 26.77 0.52 -6.36
C LYS A 360 26.94 -0.96 -6.67
N LEU A 361 27.76 -1.26 -7.67
CA LEU A 361 28.21 -2.60 -8.01
C LEU A 361 29.74 -2.64 -7.98
N VAL A 362 30.28 -3.74 -7.46
CA VAL A 362 31.72 -4.06 -7.45
C VAL A 362 31.91 -5.33 -8.25
N ILE A 363 32.63 -5.25 -9.36
CA ILE A 363 32.89 -6.37 -10.28
C ILE A 363 34.37 -6.75 -10.18
N ARG A 364 34.68 -8.04 -10.08
CA ARG A 364 36.06 -8.55 -10.05
C ARG A 364 36.17 -9.77 -10.94
N GLY A 365 37.14 -9.75 -11.87
CA GLY A 365 37.33 -10.84 -12.83
C GLY A 365 36.08 -11.12 -13.68
N GLY A 366 35.29 -10.08 -13.99
CA GLY A 366 34.02 -10.20 -14.72
C GLY A 366 32.85 -10.77 -13.91
N GLN A 367 32.99 -11.01 -12.61
CA GLN A 367 31.92 -11.50 -11.73
C GLN A 367 31.48 -10.44 -10.74
N LEU A 368 30.21 -10.49 -10.30
CA LEU A 368 29.73 -9.61 -9.24
C LEU A 368 30.39 -10.00 -7.90
N ALA A 369 31.25 -9.13 -7.40
CA ALA A 369 31.98 -9.29 -6.14
C ALA A 369 31.27 -8.61 -4.95
N GLY A 370 30.46 -7.58 -5.22
CA GLY A 370 29.60 -6.96 -4.21
C GLY A 370 28.63 -5.92 -4.76
N ALA A 371 27.65 -5.52 -3.95
CA ALA A 371 26.63 -4.55 -4.32
C ALA A 371 26.04 -3.82 -3.10
N VAL A 372 25.67 -2.56 -3.29
CA VAL A 372 24.92 -1.74 -2.32
C VAL A 372 23.75 -1.06 -3.02
N LEU A 373 22.53 -1.26 -2.53
CA LEU A 373 21.32 -0.57 -3.00
C LEU A 373 20.60 0.06 -1.80
N VAL A 374 20.29 1.35 -1.87
CA VAL A 374 19.56 2.09 -0.82
C VAL A 374 18.43 2.91 -1.43
N GLY A 375 17.23 2.80 -0.87
CA GLY A 375 16.06 3.57 -1.29
C GLY A 375 15.43 3.11 -2.61
N THR A 376 15.81 1.92 -3.10
CA THR A 376 15.29 1.35 -4.34
C THR A 376 14.10 0.44 -4.08
N ARG A 377 13.05 0.53 -4.92
CA ARG A 377 11.95 -0.46 -4.93
C ARG A 377 12.36 -1.81 -5.54
N ASP A 378 13.57 -1.89 -6.08
CA ASP A 378 14.19 -3.12 -6.57
C ASP A 378 14.86 -3.86 -5.40
N HIS A 379 14.53 -5.14 -5.26
CA HIS A 379 15.00 -6.02 -4.20
C HIS A 379 16.30 -6.77 -4.53
N GLY A 380 16.97 -6.44 -5.65
CA GLY A 380 18.29 -6.96 -5.99
C GLY A 380 18.30 -8.43 -6.38
N GLY A 381 17.16 -9.06 -6.70
CA GLY A 381 17.08 -10.51 -6.94
C GLY A 381 18.03 -11.04 -8.03
N ARG A 382 18.15 -10.34 -9.17
CA ARG A 382 19.13 -10.68 -10.23
C ARG A 382 20.55 -10.54 -9.72
N LEU A 383 20.86 -9.47 -8.99
CA LEU A 383 22.19 -9.23 -8.42
C LEU A 383 22.53 -10.30 -7.37
N GLN A 384 21.57 -10.72 -6.54
CA GLN A 384 21.78 -11.79 -5.56
C GLN A 384 22.07 -13.12 -6.25
N ARG A 385 21.36 -13.44 -7.34
CA ARG A 385 21.63 -14.64 -8.12
C ARG A 385 23.03 -14.60 -8.72
N LEU A 386 23.39 -13.53 -9.43
CA LEU A 386 24.71 -13.36 -10.03
C LEU A 386 25.82 -13.42 -8.97
N PHE A 387 25.59 -12.77 -7.82
CA PHE A 387 26.51 -12.82 -6.69
C PHE A 387 26.61 -14.21 -6.08
N LYS A 388 25.51 -14.94 -5.85
CA LYS A 388 25.56 -16.28 -5.23
C LYS A 388 26.19 -17.31 -6.18
N THR A 389 25.82 -17.28 -7.46
CA THR A 389 26.30 -18.22 -8.49
C THR A 389 27.76 -17.96 -8.91
N GLY A 390 28.22 -16.71 -8.86
CA GLY A 390 29.54 -16.34 -9.38
C GLY A 390 29.62 -16.46 -10.91
N GLU A 391 28.50 -16.31 -11.62
CA GLU A 391 28.50 -16.26 -13.07
C GLU A 391 29.29 -15.04 -13.60
N ILE A 392 29.99 -15.21 -14.73
CA ILE A 392 30.66 -14.11 -15.43
C ILE A 392 29.58 -13.27 -16.14
N LEU A 393 29.64 -11.96 -15.98
CA LEU A 393 28.65 -11.03 -16.53
C LEU A 393 28.69 -11.00 -18.06
N SER A 394 27.52 -11.16 -18.68
CA SER A 394 27.30 -10.98 -20.12
C SER A 394 26.90 -9.53 -20.43
N GLY A 395 27.80 -8.56 -20.24
CA GLY A 395 27.54 -7.15 -20.51
C GLY A 395 28.35 -6.19 -19.65
N SER A 396 28.15 -4.87 -19.83
CA SER A 396 28.87 -3.86 -19.04
C SER A 396 28.26 -3.73 -17.63
N ALA A 397 29.11 -3.44 -16.65
CA ALA A 397 28.66 -3.19 -15.27
C ALA A 397 27.75 -1.96 -15.16
N SER A 398 27.95 -0.96 -16.03
CA SER A 398 27.09 0.22 -16.14
C SER A 398 25.69 -0.11 -16.65
N ASP A 399 25.57 -0.97 -17.66
CA ASP A 399 24.28 -1.46 -18.13
C ASP A 399 23.58 -2.26 -17.03
N LEU A 400 24.31 -3.11 -16.31
CA LEU A 400 23.77 -3.86 -15.17
C LEU A 400 23.28 -2.92 -14.05
N LEU A 401 23.99 -1.82 -13.76
CA LEU A 401 23.60 -0.85 -12.73
C LEU A 401 22.38 -0.01 -13.12
N LEU A 402 22.31 0.44 -14.38
CA LEU A 402 21.22 1.23 -14.92
C LEU A 402 19.97 0.37 -15.17
N SER A 403 20.14 -0.85 -15.67
CA SER A 403 19.08 -1.88 -15.82
C SER A 403 18.69 -2.55 -14.49
N ALA A 404 19.50 -2.42 -13.43
CA ALA A 404 19.12 -2.75 -12.04
C ALA A 404 18.06 -1.78 -11.46
N THR A 405 17.25 -1.17 -12.31
CA THR A 405 15.83 -0.97 -12.02
C THR A 405 15.09 -2.27 -12.36
N ALA A 406 15.21 -3.30 -11.52
CA ALA A 406 14.55 -4.58 -11.75
C ALA A 406 13.05 -4.54 -11.41
N ARG A 407 12.31 -3.75 -12.20
CA ARG A 407 11.14 -4.36 -12.83
C ARG A 407 11.53 -5.10 -14.12
N ASP A 408 12.64 -4.73 -14.74
CA ASP A 408 12.96 -5.18 -16.10
C ASP A 408 14.01 -6.31 -16.17
N ALA A 409 14.87 -6.51 -15.18
CA ALA A 409 15.98 -7.47 -15.32
C ALA A 409 15.64 -8.97 -15.06
N LEU A 410 14.43 -9.29 -14.57
CA LEU A 410 13.86 -10.65 -14.66
C LEU A 410 13.04 -10.85 -15.95
N LEU A 411 12.80 -9.77 -16.70
CA LEU A 411 11.97 -9.72 -17.91
C LEU A 411 12.77 -9.45 -19.20
N GLU A 412 14.01 -8.96 -19.12
CA GLU A 412 14.79 -8.49 -20.27
C GLU A 412 15.80 -9.52 -20.84
N ASP A 413 16.22 -10.55 -20.11
CA ASP A 413 17.05 -11.64 -20.68
C ASP A 413 16.18 -12.68 -21.44
N ALA A 414 15.33 -12.17 -22.32
CA ALA A 414 14.22 -12.82 -23.03
C ALA A 414 12.97 -13.00 -22.16
N GLY A 415 11.84 -13.32 -22.79
CA GLY A 415 10.65 -13.82 -22.13
C GLY A 415 10.96 -15.09 -21.32
N ALA A 416 11.56 -14.91 -20.14
CA ALA A 416 11.84 -15.95 -19.18
C ALA A 416 10.50 -16.36 -18.59
N ASP A 417 9.93 -17.38 -19.21
CA ASP A 417 8.98 -18.26 -18.57
C ASP A 417 9.44 -18.50 -17.13
N LEU A 418 8.64 -18.10 -16.12
CA LEU A 418 8.94 -18.38 -14.71
C LEU A 418 9.09 -19.91 -14.48
N LYS A 419 8.65 -20.73 -15.45
CA LYS A 419 8.94 -22.17 -15.56
C LYS A 419 10.40 -22.50 -15.84
N ALA A 420 11.13 -21.64 -16.54
CA ALA A 420 12.53 -21.82 -16.92
C ALA A 420 13.54 -21.51 -15.79
N LEU A 421 13.11 -20.86 -14.71
CA LEU A 421 13.95 -20.75 -13.50
C LEU A 421 14.26 -22.16 -12.97
N ALA A 422 15.45 -22.41 -12.43
CA ALA A 422 15.75 -23.70 -11.80
C ALA A 422 14.93 -23.87 -10.50
N ASP A 423 14.55 -25.11 -10.14
CA ASP A 423 13.74 -25.38 -8.94
C ASP A 423 14.44 -25.00 -7.62
N ASP A 424 15.77 -25.01 -7.61
CA ASP A 424 16.59 -24.57 -6.47
C ASP A 424 16.74 -23.05 -6.36
N THR A 425 16.21 -22.27 -7.33
CA THR A 425 16.26 -20.79 -7.30
C THR A 425 15.61 -20.26 -6.03
N GLN A 426 16.34 -19.50 -5.20
CA GLN A 426 15.80 -18.92 -3.97
C GLN A 426 14.82 -17.77 -4.27
N ILE A 427 13.58 -17.89 -3.78
CA ILE A 427 12.48 -16.93 -3.99
C ILE A 427 12.24 -16.08 -2.74
N CYS A 428 12.25 -16.70 -1.56
CA CYS A 428 12.18 -16.02 -0.28
C CYS A 428 13.53 -16.07 0.41
N ASN A 429 14.17 -14.91 0.60
CA ASN A 429 15.47 -14.84 1.26
C ASN A 429 15.34 -15.09 2.77
N CYS A 430 14.51 -14.33 3.49
CA CYS A 430 14.41 -14.43 4.95
C CYS A 430 13.96 -15.79 5.49
N ASN A 431 13.22 -16.59 4.70
CA ASN A 431 12.80 -17.94 5.08
C ASN A 431 13.47 -19.04 4.23
N SER A 432 14.44 -18.69 3.39
CA SER A 432 15.16 -19.57 2.45
C SER A 432 14.28 -20.54 1.66
N VAL A 433 13.19 -20.03 1.07
CA VAL A 433 12.24 -20.84 0.28
C VAL A 433 12.61 -20.75 -1.19
N CYS A 434 12.85 -21.90 -1.83
CA CYS A 434 13.17 -21.98 -3.26
C CYS A 434 11.90 -22.12 -4.14
N LYS A 435 12.09 -21.92 -5.44
CA LYS A 435 11.04 -21.99 -6.46
C LYS A 435 10.34 -23.35 -6.42
N GLY A 436 11.08 -24.45 -6.32
CA GLY A 436 10.53 -25.81 -6.25
C GLY A 436 9.58 -26.01 -5.07
N THR A 437 9.92 -25.50 -3.88
CA THR A 437 9.02 -25.54 -2.71
C THR A 437 7.74 -24.74 -2.95
N ILE A 438 7.87 -23.54 -3.56
CA ILE A 438 6.71 -22.72 -3.92
C ILE A 438 5.83 -23.42 -4.95
N VAL A 439 6.43 -23.99 -5.99
CA VAL A 439 5.74 -24.69 -7.07
C VAL A 439 5.04 -25.95 -6.57
N ALA A 440 5.69 -26.73 -5.70
CA ALA A 440 5.08 -27.88 -5.04
C ALA A 440 3.85 -27.47 -4.22
N ALA A 441 3.97 -26.40 -3.42
CA ALA A 441 2.85 -25.88 -2.65
C ALA A 441 1.71 -25.35 -3.55
N ILE A 442 2.03 -24.73 -4.69
CA ILE A 442 1.04 -24.36 -5.71
C ILE A 442 0.37 -25.61 -6.29
N GLY A 443 1.14 -26.67 -6.57
CA GLY A 443 0.64 -27.98 -7.01
C GLY A 443 -0.32 -28.61 -5.99
N ASP A 444 -0.07 -28.41 -4.70
CA ASP A 444 -0.93 -28.83 -3.58
C ASP A 444 -2.16 -27.90 -3.36
N GLY A 445 -2.45 -27.00 -4.30
CA GLY A 445 -3.64 -26.15 -4.31
C GLY A 445 -3.51 -24.82 -3.54
N LYS A 446 -2.28 -24.41 -3.17
CA LYS A 446 -2.05 -23.13 -2.48
C LYS A 446 -1.98 -21.99 -3.51
N SER A 447 -3.09 -21.27 -3.67
CA SER A 447 -3.31 -20.29 -4.74
C SER A 447 -3.26 -18.81 -4.30
N SER A 448 -2.78 -18.52 -3.09
CA SER A 448 -2.61 -17.15 -2.60
C SER A 448 -1.27 -16.99 -1.88
N VAL A 449 -0.73 -15.77 -1.86
CA VAL A 449 0.52 -15.46 -1.13
C VAL A 449 0.36 -15.77 0.36
N GLN A 450 -0.83 -15.57 0.93
CA GLN A 450 -1.13 -15.94 2.30
C GLN A 450 -1.09 -17.46 2.49
N ALA A 451 -1.76 -18.23 1.62
CA ALA A 451 -1.79 -19.69 1.71
C ALA A 451 -0.39 -20.30 1.49
N LEU A 452 0.42 -19.71 0.60
CA LEU A 452 1.83 -20.05 0.46
C LEU A 452 2.63 -19.68 1.71
N GLY A 453 2.37 -18.54 2.32
CA GLY A 453 2.99 -18.14 3.58
C GLY A 453 2.65 -19.09 4.74
N GLU A 454 1.41 -19.58 4.80
CA GLU A 454 0.97 -20.52 5.83
C GLU A 454 1.67 -21.89 5.72
N CYS A 455 1.93 -22.39 4.51
CA CYS A 455 2.57 -23.70 4.33
C CYS A 455 4.08 -23.67 4.09
N THR A 456 4.60 -22.61 3.47
CA THR A 456 6.04 -22.49 3.12
C THR A 456 6.77 -21.44 3.94
N ARG A 457 6.06 -20.61 4.70
CA ARG A 457 6.58 -19.39 5.36
C ARG A 457 7.08 -18.32 4.39
N ALA A 458 7.01 -18.51 3.08
CA ALA A 458 7.41 -17.46 2.15
C ALA A 458 6.49 -16.24 2.27
N GLY A 459 7.08 -15.05 2.38
CA GLY A 459 6.32 -13.79 2.49
C GLY A 459 5.85 -13.44 3.90
N THR A 460 6.11 -14.25 4.93
CA THR A 460 5.71 -13.97 6.32
C THR A 460 6.79 -13.25 7.16
N GLY A 461 8.02 -13.14 6.64
CA GLY A 461 9.14 -12.41 7.27
C GLY A 461 9.24 -10.95 6.81
N CYS A 462 10.26 -10.63 6.00
CA CYS A 462 10.50 -9.26 5.53
C CYS A 462 9.54 -8.75 4.43
N GLY A 463 8.67 -9.61 3.90
CA GLY A 463 7.68 -9.27 2.87
C GLY A 463 8.21 -9.07 1.44
N THR A 464 9.53 -8.96 1.25
CA THR A 464 10.20 -8.69 -0.03
C THR A 464 9.80 -9.61 -1.19
N CYS A 465 9.54 -10.88 -0.91
CA CYS A 465 9.22 -11.90 -1.92
C CYS A 465 7.73 -11.96 -2.29
N GLN A 466 6.83 -11.29 -1.55
CA GLN A 466 5.38 -11.38 -1.77
C GLN A 466 4.94 -11.07 -3.22
N PRO A 467 5.52 -10.06 -3.92
CA PRO A 467 5.18 -9.82 -5.32
C PRO A 467 5.55 -10.98 -6.26
N LEU A 468 6.72 -11.59 -6.07
CA LEU A 468 7.22 -12.71 -6.88
C LEU A 468 6.45 -14.01 -6.59
N LEU A 469 6.04 -14.23 -5.34
CA LEU A 469 5.12 -15.31 -4.97
C LEU A 469 3.80 -15.20 -5.73
N GLY A 470 3.25 -13.99 -5.84
CA GLY A 470 2.04 -13.73 -6.64
C GLY A 470 2.20 -14.08 -8.12
N GLN A 471 3.39 -13.88 -8.69
CA GLN A 471 3.70 -14.22 -10.09
C GLN A 471 3.94 -15.72 -10.29
N LEU A 472 4.61 -16.41 -9.35
CA LEU A 472 4.80 -17.87 -9.41
C LEU A 472 3.48 -18.61 -9.30
N ILE A 473 2.56 -18.15 -8.43
CA ILE A 473 1.17 -18.63 -8.39
C ILE A 473 0.55 -18.53 -9.78
N GLN A 474 0.68 -17.37 -10.43
CA GLN A 474 0.14 -17.14 -11.76
C GLN A 474 0.78 -18.06 -12.84
N ALA A 475 2.06 -18.40 -12.71
CA ALA A 475 2.80 -19.18 -13.69
C ALA A 475 2.65 -20.72 -13.57
N TYR A 476 2.53 -21.24 -12.34
CA TYR A 476 2.51 -22.69 -12.07
C TYR A 476 1.16 -23.26 -11.67
N SER A 477 0.16 -22.40 -11.45
CA SER A 477 -1.22 -22.87 -11.48
C SER A 477 -1.47 -23.51 -12.84
N ALA A 478 -1.81 -24.81 -12.85
CA ALA A 478 -1.90 -25.64 -14.06
C ALA A 478 -2.64 -24.94 -15.21
N SER A 479 -2.16 -25.18 -16.45
CA SER A 479 -2.63 -24.70 -17.76
C SER A 479 -3.92 -23.87 -17.76
N PRO A 480 -3.95 -22.68 -18.42
CA PRO A 480 -5.07 -21.72 -18.39
C PRO A 480 -6.43 -22.24 -18.91
N LEU A 481 -6.52 -23.52 -19.29
CA LEU A 481 -7.73 -24.23 -19.69
C LEU A 481 -8.23 -25.27 -18.66
N ALA A 482 -7.46 -25.62 -17.63
CA ALA A 482 -7.80 -26.71 -16.69
C ALA A 482 -8.17 -26.24 -15.26
N LEU A 483 -7.88 -24.99 -14.88
CA LEU A 483 -8.60 -24.33 -13.79
C LEU A 483 -9.84 -23.68 -14.38
N ALA A 484 -10.94 -24.42 -14.40
CA ALA A 484 -12.24 -23.78 -14.28
C ALA A 484 -12.15 -22.89 -13.04
N ALA A 485 -11.98 -21.59 -13.29
CA ALA A 485 -11.92 -20.57 -12.28
C ALA A 485 -13.03 -20.84 -11.25
N GLU A 486 -12.74 -20.71 -9.95
CA GLU A 486 -13.73 -20.01 -9.15
C GLU A 486 -13.83 -18.62 -9.78
N LYS A 487 -14.72 -18.53 -10.78
CA LYS A 487 -15.02 -17.30 -11.47
C LYS A 487 -15.26 -16.28 -10.38
N ASN A 488 -14.57 -15.15 -10.46
CA ASN A 488 -14.87 -13.94 -9.69
C ASN A 488 -16.39 -13.88 -9.47
N LYS A 489 -16.84 -13.93 -8.21
CA LYS A 489 -18.26 -14.14 -7.86
C LYS A 489 -19.21 -13.23 -8.63
N VAL A 490 -18.77 -12.01 -8.95
CA VAL A 490 -19.55 -11.07 -9.76
C VAL A 490 -19.64 -11.47 -11.23
N GLU A 491 -18.60 -12.07 -11.82
CA GLU A 491 -18.66 -12.64 -13.17
C GLU A 491 -19.60 -13.84 -13.23
N VAL A 492 -19.68 -14.65 -12.17
CA VAL A 492 -20.72 -15.71 -12.04
C VAL A 492 -22.10 -15.09 -12.06
N VAL A 493 -22.34 -14.09 -11.19
CA VAL A 493 -23.61 -13.36 -11.11
C VAL A 493 -24.00 -12.76 -12.47
N LYS A 494 -23.06 -12.18 -13.22
CA LYS A 494 -23.32 -11.62 -14.56
C LYS A 494 -23.57 -12.69 -15.62
N ALA A 495 -22.86 -13.83 -15.54
CA ALA A 495 -23.03 -14.93 -16.49
C ALA A 495 -24.38 -15.63 -16.33
N GLU A 496 -24.88 -15.73 -15.09
CA GLU A 496 -26.22 -16.26 -14.79
C GLU A 496 -27.34 -15.37 -15.36
N LYS A 497 -27.22 -14.04 -15.22
CA LYS A 497 -28.22 -13.07 -15.66
C LYS A 497 -27.57 -11.70 -15.83
N ASP A 498 -27.77 -11.05 -16.98
CA ASP A 498 -27.32 -9.67 -17.19
C ASP A 498 -27.97 -8.74 -16.16
N GLY A 499 -27.22 -7.74 -15.71
CA GLY A 499 -27.70 -6.83 -14.67
C GLY A 499 -28.99 -6.08 -15.06
N LEU A 500 -29.17 -5.71 -16.34
CA LEU A 500 -30.41 -5.05 -16.79
C LEU A 500 -31.61 -5.99 -16.81
N ASP A 501 -31.40 -7.30 -16.94
CA ASP A 501 -32.46 -8.32 -16.92
C ASP A 501 -32.95 -8.64 -15.51
N SER A 502 -32.36 -8.02 -14.48
CA SER A 502 -32.81 -8.17 -13.08
C SER A 502 -34.02 -7.30 -12.70
N LEU A 503 -34.52 -6.46 -13.62
CA LEU A 503 -35.64 -5.58 -13.35
C LEU A 503 -36.92 -6.32 -12.86
N PRO A 504 -37.33 -7.47 -13.44
CA PRO A 504 -38.46 -8.23 -12.92
C PRO A 504 -38.23 -8.75 -11.49
N ASP A 505 -36.99 -9.08 -11.13
CA ASP A 505 -36.65 -9.52 -9.77
C ASP A 505 -36.81 -8.37 -8.77
N VAL A 506 -36.47 -7.13 -9.18
CA VAL A 506 -36.71 -5.92 -8.36
C VAL A 506 -38.20 -5.77 -8.08
N TYR A 507 -39.06 -5.81 -9.11
CA TYR A 507 -40.51 -5.65 -8.93
C TYR A 507 -41.11 -6.76 -8.06
N ARG A 508 -40.72 -8.01 -8.29
CA ARG A 508 -41.19 -9.16 -7.49
C ARG A 508 -40.83 -9.01 -6.01
N LEU A 509 -39.63 -8.54 -5.70
CA LEU A 509 -39.21 -8.33 -4.31
C LEU A 509 -39.79 -7.03 -3.71
N ALA A 510 -40.11 -6.03 -4.53
CA ALA A 510 -40.73 -4.78 -4.10
C ALA A 510 -42.19 -4.94 -3.65
N GLU A 511 -42.99 -5.80 -4.28
CA GLU A 511 -44.44 -5.96 -4.03
C GLU A 511 -44.82 -6.11 -2.54
N HIS A 512 -43.97 -6.74 -1.74
CA HIS A 512 -44.15 -6.88 -0.29
C HIS A 512 -42.90 -6.49 0.53
N ASN A 513 -42.06 -5.59 0.00
CA ASN A 513 -40.81 -5.16 0.63
C ASN A 513 -39.91 -6.32 1.08
N ARG A 514 -39.79 -7.38 0.27
CA ARG A 514 -39.10 -8.65 0.59
C ARG A 514 -37.57 -8.53 0.47
N TRP A 515 -37.00 -7.45 1.01
CA TRP A 515 -35.56 -7.18 0.91
C TRP A 515 -34.71 -8.24 1.64
N GLU A 516 -35.25 -8.90 2.67
CA GLU A 516 -34.59 -9.98 3.41
C GLU A 516 -34.37 -11.24 2.54
N GLU A 517 -35.20 -11.42 1.52
CA GLU A 517 -35.09 -12.53 0.57
C GLU A 517 -34.10 -12.25 -0.57
N MET A 518 -33.51 -11.06 -0.60
CA MET A 518 -32.50 -10.73 -1.61
C MET A 518 -31.28 -11.63 -1.47
N THR A 519 -30.98 -12.33 -2.56
CA THR A 519 -29.73 -13.07 -2.68
C THR A 519 -28.54 -12.11 -2.78
N GLU A 520 -27.32 -12.61 -2.54
CA GLU A 520 -26.11 -11.82 -2.82
C GLU A 520 -26.04 -11.38 -4.30
N ALA A 521 -26.56 -12.21 -5.21
CA ALA A 521 -26.64 -11.87 -6.62
C ALA A 521 -27.57 -10.66 -6.87
N ASP A 522 -28.72 -10.59 -6.20
CA ASP A 522 -29.65 -9.45 -6.28
C ASP A 522 -28.99 -8.16 -5.76
N LYS A 523 -28.30 -8.24 -4.60
CA LYS A 523 -27.53 -7.12 -4.04
C LYS A 523 -26.44 -6.60 -4.99
N HIS A 524 -26.00 -7.41 -5.94
CA HIS A 524 -25.10 -7.01 -7.02
C HIS A 524 -25.86 -6.47 -8.23
N ARG A 525 -26.82 -7.22 -8.79
CA ARG A 525 -27.53 -6.88 -10.03
C ARG A 525 -28.37 -5.61 -9.91
N PHE A 526 -28.98 -5.35 -8.75
CA PHE A 526 -29.84 -4.16 -8.56
C PHE A 526 -29.07 -2.83 -8.72
N LYS A 527 -27.74 -2.87 -8.60
CA LYS A 527 -26.86 -1.72 -8.87
C LYS A 527 -26.79 -1.34 -10.35
N TRP A 528 -27.19 -2.21 -11.29
CA TRP A 528 -27.44 -1.86 -12.69
C TRP A 528 -28.67 -0.97 -12.86
N HIS A 529 -29.58 -0.96 -11.88
CA HIS A 529 -30.72 -0.05 -11.81
C HIS A 529 -30.49 1.08 -10.79
N GLY A 530 -29.24 1.28 -10.37
CA GLY A 530 -28.84 2.35 -9.46
C GLY A 530 -29.26 2.16 -8.00
N LEU A 531 -29.72 0.97 -7.63
CA LEU A 531 -30.10 0.61 -6.26
C LEU A 531 -28.92 -0.02 -5.53
N PHE A 532 -28.54 0.56 -4.40
CA PHE A 532 -27.40 0.11 -3.61
C PHE A 532 -27.87 -0.28 -2.21
N PHE A 533 -28.02 -1.58 -1.96
CA PHE A 533 -28.21 -2.11 -0.61
C PHE A 533 -27.02 -1.72 0.28
N ARG A 534 -27.26 -1.14 1.46
CA ARG A 534 -26.21 -0.65 2.37
C ARG A 534 -26.26 -1.41 3.70
N THR A 535 -25.16 -2.07 4.05
CA THR A 535 -25.04 -2.79 5.33
C THR A 535 -25.28 -1.91 6.57
N PRO A 536 -24.81 -0.64 6.62
CA PRO A 536 -25.08 0.23 7.78
C PRO A 536 -26.55 0.61 7.97
N THR A 537 -27.39 0.48 6.93
CA THR A 537 -28.81 0.81 6.98
C THR A 537 -29.63 -0.36 6.40
N PRO A 538 -29.77 -1.49 7.14
CA PRO A 538 -30.51 -2.67 6.68
C PRO A 538 -31.93 -2.31 6.25
N GLY A 539 -32.45 -3.00 5.23
CA GLY A 539 -33.75 -2.71 4.61
C GLY A 539 -33.84 -1.43 3.77
N ASN A 540 -32.79 -0.60 3.77
CA ASN A 540 -32.78 0.68 3.08
C ASN A 540 -31.75 0.72 1.95
N PHE A 541 -32.09 1.48 0.91
CA PHE A 541 -31.31 1.60 -0.31
C PHE A 541 -30.84 3.03 -0.51
N MET A 542 -29.62 3.16 -1.03
CA MET A 542 -29.20 4.38 -1.71
C MET A 542 -29.56 4.23 -3.19
N LEU A 543 -30.22 5.24 -3.75
CA LEU A 543 -30.51 5.35 -5.18
C LEU A 543 -29.58 6.40 -5.78
N ARG A 544 -28.83 6.02 -6.81
CA ARG A 544 -27.98 6.95 -7.56
C ARG A 544 -28.61 7.30 -8.89
N LEU A 545 -28.79 8.60 -9.12
CA LEU A 545 -29.29 9.14 -10.37
C LEU A 545 -28.16 9.27 -11.40
N ARG A 546 -28.54 9.30 -12.68
CA ARG A 546 -27.68 9.56 -13.82
C ARG A 546 -27.99 10.95 -14.38
N LEU A 547 -27.02 11.85 -14.27
CA LEU A 547 -27.04 13.20 -14.84
C LEU A 547 -25.95 13.34 -15.90
N GLU A 548 -26.26 14.01 -17.00
CA GLU A 548 -25.32 14.29 -18.08
C GLU A 548 -24.50 15.53 -17.73
N ALA A 549 -23.22 15.35 -17.39
CA ALA A 549 -22.36 16.44 -16.92
C ALA A 549 -22.97 17.26 -15.77
N GLY A 550 -23.79 16.61 -14.92
CA GLY A 550 -24.48 17.27 -13.81
C GLY A 550 -25.61 18.20 -14.18
N LYS A 551 -26.05 18.26 -15.45
CA LYS A 551 -27.17 19.10 -15.89
C LYS A 551 -28.51 18.58 -15.38
N THR A 552 -29.35 19.48 -14.91
CA THR A 552 -30.71 19.25 -14.41
C THR A 552 -31.49 20.57 -14.40
N ASN A 553 -32.66 20.62 -13.79
CA ASN A 553 -33.51 21.80 -13.76
C ASN A 553 -34.37 21.86 -12.48
N ALA A 554 -35.04 22.99 -12.28
CA ALA A 554 -35.90 23.25 -11.13
C ALA A 554 -36.99 22.18 -10.94
N ARG A 555 -37.68 21.75 -12.00
CA ARG A 555 -38.72 20.69 -11.94
C ARG A 555 -38.14 19.37 -11.44
N GLN A 556 -36.99 18.95 -11.99
CA GLN A 556 -36.29 17.73 -11.57
C GLN A 556 -35.84 17.81 -10.10
N PHE A 557 -35.29 18.96 -9.68
CA PHE A 557 -34.89 19.19 -8.28
C PHE A 557 -36.07 19.08 -7.32
N ARG A 558 -37.23 19.68 -7.65
CA ARG A 558 -38.44 19.56 -6.82
C ARG A 558 -38.93 18.13 -6.71
N VAL A 559 -38.96 17.38 -7.81
CA VAL A 559 -39.35 15.96 -7.76
C VAL A 559 -38.38 15.13 -6.92
N ILE A 560 -37.07 15.34 -7.05
CA ILE A 560 -36.09 14.67 -6.18
C ILE A 560 -36.33 15.04 -4.71
N ALA A 561 -36.60 16.31 -4.42
CA ALA A 561 -36.86 16.79 -3.07
C ALA A 561 -38.13 16.15 -2.47
N ASP A 562 -39.23 16.12 -3.23
CA ASP A 562 -40.49 15.51 -2.82
C ASP A 562 -40.35 14.01 -2.53
N LEU A 563 -39.61 13.29 -3.39
CA LEU A 563 -39.34 11.87 -3.20
C LEU A 563 -38.48 11.63 -1.95
N SER A 564 -37.46 12.45 -1.72
CA SER A 564 -36.60 12.35 -0.55
C SER A 564 -37.28 12.73 0.76
N ASP A 565 -38.26 13.64 0.74
CA ASP A 565 -39.09 13.96 1.91
C ASP A 565 -40.10 12.84 2.19
N HIS A 566 -40.77 12.34 1.16
CA HIS A 566 -41.85 11.38 1.32
C HIS A 566 -41.35 9.98 1.66
N TYR A 567 -40.33 9.49 0.94
CA TYR A 567 -39.82 8.12 1.09
C TYR A 567 -38.46 8.05 1.82
N GLY A 568 -37.76 9.17 1.95
CA GLY A 568 -36.38 9.21 2.46
C GLY A 568 -36.26 9.87 3.83
N LYS A 569 -35.21 10.68 3.99
CA LYS A 569 -34.91 11.44 5.22
C LYS A 569 -34.76 12.95 4.99
N GLY A 570 -35.29 13.47 3.88
CA GLY A 570 -35.28 14.92 3.61
C GLY A 570 -33.90 15.49 3.26
N PHE A 571 -32.98 14.68 2.73
CA PHE A 571 -31.71 15.16 2.19
C PHE A 571 -31.19 14.31 1.02
N CYS A 572 -30.32 14.90 0.22
CA CYS A 572 -29.57 14.24 -0.85
C CYS A 572 -28.06 14.52 -0.74
N ASP A 573 -27.25 13.73 -1.42
CA ASP A 573 -25.82 13.99 -1.57
C ASP A 573 -25.43 14.26 -3.04
N LEU A 574 -24.77 15.38 -3.28
CA LEU A 574 -24.02 15.69 -4.49
C LEU A 574 -22.69 14.94 -4.46
N THR A 575 -22.30 14.37 -5.61
CA THR A 575 -21.17 13.43 -5.68
C THR A 575 -20.00 14.01 -6.47
N THR A 576 -18.81 13.46 -6.25
CA THR A 576 -17.56 13.78 -6.98
C THR A 576 -17.59 13.44 -8.48
N ARG A 577 -18.75 13.01 -9.00
CA ARG A 577 -19.01 12.77 -10.43
C ARG A 577 -20.19 13.58 -10.96
N GLN A 578 -20.57 14.67 -10.29
CA GLN A 578 -21.70 15.51 -10.71
C GLN A 578 -23.04 14.77 -10.76
N GLN A 579 -23.23 13.80 -9.86
CA GLN A 579 -24.48 13.02 -9.74
C GLN A 579 -25.14 13.30 -8.39
N ILE A 580 -26.42 12.95 -8.29
CA ILE A 580 -27.20 13.03 -7.04
C ILE A 580 -27.43 11.62 -6.49
N GLN A 581 -27.23 11.43 -5.18
CA GLN A 581 -27.60 10.23 -4.44
C GLN A 581 -28.71 10.56 -3.45
N MET A 582 -29.77 9.77 -3.52
CA MET A 582 -30.88 9.77 -2.59
C MET A 582 -30.77 8.54 -1.67
N ARG A 583 -31.30 8.58 -0.46
CA ARG A 583 -31.10 7.54 0.56
C ARG A 583 -32.39 7.24 1.31
N TRP A 584 -32.36 6.12 2.04
CA TRP A 584 -33.41 5.69 2.98
C TRP A 584 -34.70 5.19 2.33
N PHE A 585 -34.63 4.77 1.08
CA PHE A 585 -35.78 4.15 0.42
C PHE A 585 -35.86 2.68 0.77
N THR A 586 -37.07 2.19 1.04
CA THR A 586 -37.33 0.75 1.12
C THR A 586 -37.43 0.16 -0.28
N LEU A 587 -37.44 -1.16 -0.39
CA LEU A 587 -37.56 -1.81 -1.71
C LEU A 587 -38.95 -1.61 -2.32
N ALA A 588 -39.99 -1.53 -1.48
CA ALA A 588 -41.38 -1.30 -1.92
C ALA A 588 -41.62 0.08 -2.54
N ASP A 589 -40.84 1.09 -2.14
CA ASP A 589 -40.98 2.46 -2.65
C ASP A 589 -40.43 2.62 -4.09
N ILE A 590 -39.51 1.74 -4.48
CA ILE A 590 -38.71 1.90 -5.71
C ILE A 590 -39.54 2.01 -7.00
N PRO A 591 -40.57 1.18 -7.24
CA PRO A 591 -41.42 1.32 -8.43
C PRO A 591 -42.01 2.73 -8.61
N GLU A 592 -42.57 3.31 -7.55
CA GLU A 592 -43.19 4.64 -7.60
C GLU A 592 -42.14 5.74 -7.73
N ILE A 593 -41.01 5.60 -7.03
CA ILE A 593 -39.86 6.52 -7.17
C ILE A 593 -39.38 6.55 -8.63
N TRP A 594 -39.21 5.39 -9.28
CA TRP A 594 -38.81 5.34 -10.68
C TRP A 594 -39.85 5.93 -11.62
N ARG A 595 -41.14 5.67 -11.39
CA ARG A 595 -42.23 6.25 -12.19
C ARG A 595 -42.16 7.78 -12.17
N ARG A 596 -42.03 8.40 -10.97
CA ARG A 596 -41.94 9.86 -10.82
C ARG A 596 -40.65 10.46 -11.36
N LEU A 597 -39.53 9.73 -11.29
CA LEU A 597 -38.27 10.17 -11.90
C LEU A 597 -38.36 10.15 -13.44
N ASP A 598 -38.99 9.13 -14.02
CA ASP A 598 -39.17 9.00 -15.47
C ASP A 598 -40.06 10.12 -16.04
N GLU A 599 -41.12 10.54 -15.33
CA GLU A 599 -41.99 11.68 -15.69
C GLU A 599 -41.27 13.03 -15.84
N VAL A 600 -40.08 13.16 -15.24
CA VAL A 600 -39.20 14.33 -15.37
C VAL A 600 -37.93 14.04 -16.17
N GLY A 601 -37.85 12.90 -16.85
CA GLY A 601 -36.72 12.51 -17.70
C GLY A 601 -35.45 12.16 -16.93
N LEU A 602 -35.56 11.71 -15.68
CA LEU A 602 -34.43 11.24 -14.87
C LEU A 602 -34.36 9.71 -14.88
N SER A 603 -33.13 9.19 -14.84
CA SER A 603 -32.87 7.75 -14.80
C SER A 603 -31.83 7.41 -13.74
N SER A 604 -31.87 6.17 -13.27
CA SER A 604 -30.87 5.59 -12.35
C SER A 604 -30.12 4.39 -12.97
N LYS A 605 -30.42 4.07 -14.23
CA LYS A 605 -29.82 2.94 -14.95
C LYS A 605 -28.30 3.09 -15.10
N GLN A 606 -27.60 1.96 -14.97
CA GLN A 606 -26.16 1.77 -15.14
C GLN A 606 -25.26 2.68 -14.28
N THR A 607 -25.72 3.10 -13.10
CA THR A 607 -24.94 4.00 -12.21
C THR A 607 -24.01 3.27 -11.22
N GLY A 608 -24.10 1.92 -11.17
CA GLY A 608 -23.35 1.05 -10.26
C GLY A 608 -22.65 -0.13 -10.92
N MET A 609 -21.94 -0.90 -10.10
CA MET A 609 -21.19 -2.10 -10.50
C MET A 609 -20.30 -1.90 -11.74
N ASP A 610 -20.32 -2.86 -12.67
CA ASP A 610 -19.40 -2.99 -13.79
C ASP A 610 -20.02 -2.40 -15.06
N ASN A 611 -20.40 -1.13 -14.92
CA ASN A 611 -20.97 -0.27 -15.95
C ASN A 611 -20.14 1.01 -16.12
N ILE A 612 -20.45 1.71 -17.21
CA ILE A 612 -20.04 3.09 -17.46
C ILE A 612 -20.81 4.02 -16.52
N ARG A 613 -20.08 4.70 -15.65
CA ARG A 613 -20.64 5.65 -14.68
C ARG A 613 -21.18 6.89 -15.37
N GLY A 614 -21.88 7.74 -14.63
CA GLY A 614 -22.31 9.05 -15.12
C GLY A 614 -21.13 9.81 -15.73
N VAL A 615 -21.33 10.32 -16.94
CA VAL A 615 -20.31 11.01 -17.74
C VAL A 615 -20.12 12.40 -17.17
N VAL A 616 -18.89 12.68 -16.73
CA VAL A 616 -18.50 13.96 -16.13
C VAL A 616 -18.10 14.93 -17.23
N GLY A 617 -18.37 16.21 -17.05
CA GLY A 617 -17.93 17.26 -17.95
C GLY A 617 -17.83 18.61 -17.24
N CYS A 618 -17.33 19.63 -17.93
CA CYS A 618 -17.31 20.98 -17.37
C CYS A 618 -18.75 21.39 -16.97
N PRO A 619 -18.99 21.78 -15.70
CA PRO A 619 -20.33 22.13 -15.26
C PRO A 619 -20.83 23.38 -16.00
N VAL A 620 -19.98 24.24 -16.55
CA VAL A 620 -20.38 25.42 -17.33
C VAL A 620 -20.12 25.27 -18.83
N SER A 621 -20.04 24.04 -19.35
CA SER A 621 -19.89 23.83 -20.80
C SER A 621 -21.09 24.41 -21.56
N GLY A 622 -20.80 25.09 -22.67
CA GLY A 622 -21.74 25.88 -23.45
C GLY A 622 -21.98 27.30 -22.90
N LEU A 623 -21.41 27.66 -21.74
CA LEU A 623 -21.65 28.95 -21.08
C LEU A 623 -20.37 29.76 -20.86
N THR A 624 -19.27 29.10 -20.52
CA THR A 624 -18.01 29.79 -20.19
C THR A 624 -17.33 30.36 -21.44
N PRO A 625 -16.72 31.57 -21.38
CA PRO A 625 -15.85 32.08 -22.44
C PRO A 625 -14.47 31.36 -22.48
N HIS A 626 -14.20 30.44 -21.55
CA HIS A 626 -12.91 29.76 -21.39
C HIS A 626 -12.94 28.28 -21.82
N GLU A 627 -13.96 27.85 -22.56
CA GLU A 627 -13.97 26.55 -23.24
C GLU A 627 -13.47 26.67 -24.68
N LEU A 628 -12.78 25.64 -25.15
CA LEU A 628 -12.36 25.51 -26.55
C LEU A 628 -13.48 24.91 -27.41
N VAL A 629 -14.23 23.98 -26.84
CA VAL A 629 -15.31 23.22 -27.48
C VAL A 629 -16.43 23.00 -26.47
N ASP A 630 -17.69 23.18 -26.86
CA ASP A 630 -18.82 22.74 -26.05
C ASP A 630 -18.91 21.21 -26.11
N ALA A 631 -18.65 20.56 -24.97
CA ALA A 631 -18.64 19.11 -24.86
C ALA A 631 -20.04 18.49 -24.73
N THR A 632 -21.09 19.31 -24.54
CA THR A 632 -22.46 18.85 -24.28
C THR A 632 -22.99 17.89 -25.35
N PRO A 633 -22.87 18.19 -26.67
CA PRO A 633 -23.39 17.29 -27.71
C PRO A 633 -22.70 15.92 -27.70
N VAL A 634 -21.39 15.89 -27.44
CA VAL A 634 -20.60 14.64 -27.37
C VAL A 634 -21.03 13.79 -26.18
N ILE A 635 -21.24 14.41 -25.02
CA ILE A 635 -21.67 13.72 -23.80
C ILE A 635 -23.06 13.10 -24.01
N ARG A 636 -24.00 13.86 -24.58
CA ARG A 636 -25.34 13.38 -24.88
C ARG A 636 -25.30 12.20 -25.86
N ALA A 637 -24.61 12.35 -26.99
CA ALA A 637 -24.47 11.29 -27.98
C ALA A 637 -23.85 10.02 -27.38
N PHE A 638 -22.82 10.16 -26.53
CA PHE A 638 -22.22 9.00 -25.87
C PHE A 638 -23.17 8.35 -24.85
N ASN A 639 -23.95 9.13 -24.09
CA ASN A 639 -24.97 8.60 -23.18
C ASN A 639 -26.08 7.84 -23.92
N GLU A 640 -26.57 8.39 -25.04
CA GLU A 640 -27.59 7.76 -25.89
C GLU A 640 -27.12 6.40 -26.43
N MET A 641 -25.84 6.26 -26.79
CA MET A 641 -25.26 5.00 -27.27
C MET A 641 -25.22 3.89 -26.20
N ILE A 642 -24.97 4.25 -24.94
CA ILE A 642 -24.64 3.28 -23.88
C ILE A 642 -25.81 2.95 -22.95
N LEU A 643 -26.76 3.87 -22.78
CA LEU A 643 -27.81 3.73 -21.78
C LEU A 643 -28.83 2.67 -22.22
N GLY A 644 -29.04 1.65 -21.40
CA GLY A 644 -29.91 0.51 -21.71
C GLY A 644 -29.34 -0.48 -22.73
N ASN A 645 -28.15 -0.22 -23.28
CA ASN A 645 -27.53 -1.08 -24.28
C ASN A 645 -26.67 -2.17 -23.63
N LYS A 646 -27.06 -3.45 -23.81
CA LYS A 646 -26.38 -4.62 -23.24
C LYS A 646 -24.95 -4.83 -23.73
N GLU A 647 -24.58 -4.22 -24.85
CA GLU A 647 -23.17 -4.25 -25.30
C GLU A 647 -22.21 -3.60 -24.28
N PHE A 648 -22.73 -2.73 -23.41
CA PHE A 648 -21.97 -1.92 -22.46
C PHE A 648 -22.26 -2.23 -20.98
N THR A 649 -23.04 -3.28 -20.69
CA THR A 649 -23.48 -3.62 -19.32
C THR A 649 -22.63 -4.70 -18.65
N ASN A 650 -21.82 -5.43 -19.42
CA ASN A 650 -20.98 -6.52 -18.93
C ASN A 650 -19.50 -6.18 -19.04
N LEU A 651 -19.07 -5.05 -18.47
CA LEU A 651 -17.65 -4.70 -18.42
C LEU A 651 -16.91 -5.54 -17.35
N PRO A 652 -15.58 -5.72 -17.44
CA PRO A 652 -14.80 -6.38 -16.39
C PRO A 652 -14.86 -5.66 -15.04
N ARG A 653 -14.97 -4.32 -15.06
CA ARG A 653 -15.07 -3.49 -13.85
C ARG A 653 -15.75 -2.15 -14.15
N LYS A 654 -15.98 -1.34 -13.10
CA LYS A 654 -16.46 0.04 -13.23
C LYS A 654 -15.65 0.83 -14.26
N PHE A 655 -16.33 1.69 -15.01
CA PHE A 655 -15.72 2.48 -16.07
C PHE A 655 -16.12 3.96 -15.95
N ASN A 656 -15.13 4.81 -15.71
CA ASN A 656 -15.29 6.22 -15.45
C ASN A 656 -14.92 7.04 -16.69
N VAL A 657 -15.80 7.96 -17.09
CA VAL A 657 -15.60 8.80 -18.28
C VAL A 657 -15.72 10.27 -17.91
N THR A 658 -14.81 11.08 -18.42
CA THR A 658 -14.92 12.55 -18.48
C THR A 658 -14.76 13.01 -19.93
N ILE A 659 -15.63 13.93 -20.35
CA ILE A 659 -15.51 14.62 -21.63
C ILE A 659 -15.62 16.12 -21.33
N THR A 660 -14.56 16.87 -21.61
CA THR A 660 -14.54 18.32 -21.33
C THR A 660 -13.81 19.06 -22.43
N GLY A 661 -14.38 20.18 -22.87
CA GLY A 661 -13.69 21.16 -23.70
C GLY A 661 -13.23 22.40 -22.92
N CYS A 662 -13.38 22.40 -21.59
CA CYS A 662 -12.96 23.51 -20.74
C CYS A 662 -11.43 23.53 -20.57
N MET A 663 -10.83 24.68 -20.82
CA MET A 663 -9.38 24.86 -20.67
C MET A 663 -8.95 25.03 -19.20
N GLU A 664 -9.86 25.27 -18.26
CA GLU A 664 -9.54 25.64 -16.87
C GLU A 664 -9.49 24.46 -15.89
N ASN A 665 -9.31 23.25 -16.43
CA ASN A 665 -9.09 22.02 -15.67
C ASN A 665 -10.10 21.77 -14.52
N CYS A 666 -11.37 22.11 -14.70
CA CYS A 666 -12.41 21.98 -13.67
C CYS A 666 -12.89 20.53 -13.40
N CYS A 667 -12.24 19.53 -13.99
CA CYS A 667 -12.60 18.12 -13.88
C CYS A 667 -11.34 17.27 -13.63
N HIS A 668 -11.45 16.22 -12.81
CA HIS A 668 -10.36 15.28 -12.51
C HIS A 668 -10.11 14.27 -13.64
N THR A 669 -9.69 14.76 -14.81
CA THR A 669 -9.45 13.97 -16.03
C THR A 669 -8.42 12.85 -15.86
N GLU A 670 -7.43 13.06 -15.01
CA GLU A 670 -6.35 12.13 -14.68
C GLU A 670 -6.83 10.84 -14.01
N THR A 671 -8.03 10.81 -13.44
CA THR A 671 -8.54 9.67 -12.65
C THR A 671 -9.58 8.82 -13.38
N GLN A 672 -9.78 9.08 -14.67
CA GLN A 672 -10.84 8.49 -15.48
C GLN A 672 -10.31 7.36 -16.35
N ASP A 673 -11.14 6.35 -16.60
CA ASP A 673 -10.79 5.29 -17.55
C ASP A 673 -10.71 5.86 -18.98
N ILE A 674 -11.56 6.84 -19.32
CA ILE A 674 -11.43 7.71 -20.51
C ILE A 674 -11.53 9.17 -20.09
N ALA A 675 -10.60 10.00 -20.59
CA ALA A 675 -10.73 11.45 -20.55
C ALA A 675 -10.55 12.04 -21.94
N LEU A 676 -11.55 12.77 -22.43
CA LEU A 676 -11.42 13.65 -23.59
C LEU A 676 -11.13 15.07 -23.08
N VAL A 677 -10.00 15.64 -23.48
CA VAL A 677 -9.49 16.93 -23.00
C VAL A 677 -9.35 17.91 -24.17
N PRO A 678 -9.57 19.22 -23.98
CA PRO A 678 -9.58 20.17 -25.09
C PRO A 678 -8.21 20.21 -25.78
N ALA A 679 -8.23 20.08 -27.10
CA ALA A 679 -7.04 20.21 -27.92
C ALA A 679 -7.37 20.86 -29.26
N TYR A 680 -6.37 21.42 -29.91
CA TYR A 680 -6.47 21.77 -31.33
C TYR A 680 -5.40 21.05 -32.13
N ARG A 681 -5.65 20.90 -33.43
CA ARG A 681 -4.70 20.35 -34.38
C ARG A 681 -4.83 21.08 -35.71
N GLU A 682 -3.70 21.32 -36.38
CA GLU A 682 -3.72 21.78 -37.77
C GLU A 682 -4.00 20.60 -38.70
N LEU A 683 -5.06 20.73 -39.52
CA LEU A 683 -5.45 19.79 -40.56
C LEU A 683 -5.72 20.59 -41.82
N ASP A 684 -5.07 20.22 -42.93
CA ASP A 684 -5.23 20.88 -44.24
C ASP A 684 -5.03 22.42 -44.20
N GLY A 685 -4.09 22.88 -43.37
CA GLY A 685 -3.80 24.30 -43.18
C GLY A 685 -4.82 25.07 -42.33
N GLN A 686 -5.78 24.37 -41.70
CA GLN A 686 -6.78 24.96 -40.82
C GLN A 686 -6.64 24.43 -39.40
N GLN A 687 -6.80 25.31 -38.41
CA GLN A 687 -6.90 24.90 -37.02
C GLN A 687 -8.26 24.25 -36.75
N VAL A 688 -8.24 22.97 -36.39
CA VAL A 688 -9.42 22.19 -36.00
C VAL A 688 -9.40 21.96 -34.50
N ASN A 689 -10.45 22.42 -33.81
CA ASN A 689 -10.63 22.18 -32.38
C ASN A 689 -11.31 20.82 -32.15
N GLY A 690 -10.86 20.10 -31.12
CA GLY A 690 -11.36 18.78 -30.78
C GLY A 690 -10.81 18.33 -29.44
N PHE A 691 -10.49 17.04 -29.33
CA PHE A 691 -10.05 16.45 -28.08
C PHE A 691 -8.80 15.59 -28.24
N ASN A 692 -7.87 15.72 -27.30
CA ASN A 692 -6.89 14.67 -27.04
C ASN A 692 -7.51 13.58 -26.14
N VAL A 693 -7.07 12.34 -26.32
CA VAL A 693 -7.61 11.17 -25.61
C VAL A 693 -6.62 10.67 -24.57
N LEU A 694 -7.06 10.60 -23.32
CA LEU A 694 -6.36 9.96 -22.21
C LEU A 694 -7.10 8.70 -21.77
N VAL A 695 -6.37 7.64 -21.40
CA VAL A 695 -6.96 6.36 -20.98
C VAL A 695 -6.29 5.76 -19.74
N GLY A 696 -7.05 4.95 -18.99
CA GLY A 696 -6.52 4.11 -17.94
C GLY A 696 -6.21 4.81 -16.61
N GLY A 697 -6.80 5.98 -16.36
CA GLY A 697 -6.74 6.63 -15.06
C GLY A 697 -7.60 5.92 -14.02
N LYS A 698 -7.12 5.85 -12.77
CA LYS A 698 -7.89 5.25 -11.67
C LYS A 698 -7.54 5.77 -10.29
N GLN A 699 -8.54 5.67 -9.43
CA GLN A 699 -8.45 5.66 -7.96
C GLN A 699 -8.98 4.34 -7.40
N GLY A 700 -8.48 3.95 -6.21
CA GLY A 700 -8.94 2.80 -5.44
C GLY A 700 -8.17 1.50 -5.75
N SER A 701 -8.82 0.50 -6.35
CA SER A 701 -8.24 -0.85 -6.58
C SER A 701 -6.83 -0.79 -7.20
N GLY A 702 -5.83 -1.28 -6.46
CA GLY A 702 -4.41 -1.24 -6.81
C GLY A 702 -3.78 0.17 -6.85
N GLY A 703 -4.31 1.11 -6.08
CA GLY A 703 -3.78 2.46 -5.90
C GLY A 703 -4.19 3.49 -6.97
N TYR A 704 -3.76 4.72 -6.75
CA TYR A 704 -3.86 5.81 -7.72
C TYR A 704 -2.96 5.57 -8.94
N ARG A 705 -3.48 5.86 -10.13
CA ARG A 705 -2.69 5.93 -11.37
C ARG A 705 -3.29 7.00 -12.27
N PRO A 706 -2.51 7.99 -12.73
CA PRO A 706 -3.00 8.97 -13.70
C PRO A 706 -3.24 8.32 -15.07
N ALA A 707 -4.22 8.84 -15.81
CA ALA A 707 -4.50 8.44 -17.19
C ALA A 707 -3.31 8.75 -18.10
N THR A 708 -3.05 7.87 -19.05
CA THR A 708 -1.95 7.97 -20.02
C THR A 708 -2.49 8.50 -21.35
N ALA A 709 -1.74 9.36 -22.03
CA ALA A 709 -2.10 9.83 -23.37
C ALA A 709 -2.10 8.66 -24.38
N LEU A 710 -3.17 8.52 -25.15
CA LEU A 710 -3.30 7.50 -26.20
C LEU A 710 -2.69 7.94 -27.54
N ASP A 711 -2.13 9.15 -27.58
CA ASP A 711 -1.66 9.82 -28.79
C ASP A 711 -2.77 9.93 -29.87
N VAL A 712 -4.03 10.17 -29.45
CA VAL A 712 -5.16 10.34 -30.38
C VAL A 712 -5.72 11.75 -30.26
N PHE A 713 -5.93 12.40 -31.41
CA PHE A 713 -6.82 13.55 -31.56
C PHE A 713 -8.14 13.09 -32.21
N VAL A 714 -9.27 13.57 -31.70
CA VAL A 714 -10.60 13.25 -32.24
C VAL A 714 -11.44 14.51 -32.39
N ARG A 715 -12.15 14.61 -33.51
CA ARG A 715 -13.10 15.71 -33.76
C ARG A 715 -14.40 15.49 -32.96
N PRO A 716 -15.11 16.55 -32.57
CA PRO A 716 -16.30 16.42 -31.73
C PRO A 716 -17.36 15.46 -32.29
N GLU A 717 -17.58 15.46 -33.60
CA GLU A 717 -18.55 14.60 -34.30
C GLU A 717 -18.24 13.09 -34.20
N GLU A 718 -16.99 12.71 -33.96
CA GLU A 718 -16.54 11.32 -33.88
C GLU A 718 -16.26 10.85 -32.44
N ALA A 719 -16.15 11.80 -31.52
CA ALA A 719 -15.67 11.58 -30.15
C ALA A 719 -16.52 10.57 -29.35
N ALA A 720 -17.85 10.64 -29.47
CA ALA A 720 -18.76 9.71 -28.79
C ALA A 720 -18.55 8.26 -29.25
N ARG A 721 -18.43 8.06 -30.58
CA ARG A 721 -18.17 6.74 -31.17
C ARG A 721 -16.81 6.19 -30.75
N LEU A 722 -15.79 7.04 -30.68
CA LEU A 722 -14.46 6.65 -30.22
C LEU A 722 -14.50 6.15 -28.76
N CYS A 723 -15.16 6.88 -27.86
CA CYS A 723 -15.35 6.47 -26.46
C CYS A 723 -16.06 5.10 -26.35
N ALA A 724 -17.06 4.86 -27.21
CA ALA A 724 -17.74 3.56 -27.27
C ALA A 724 -16.76 2.45 -27.68
N GLN A 725 -15.97 2.64 -28.73
CA GLN A 725 -14.98 1.66 -29.17
C GLN A 725 -13.93 1.35 -28.11
N ILE A 726 -13.38 2.37 -27.42
CA ILE A 726 -12.45 2.19 -26.30
C ILE A 726 -13.09 1.34 -25.19
N THR A 727 -14.37 1.57 -24.90
CA THR A 727 -15.10 0.80 -23.90
C THR A 727 -15.30 -0.66 -24.33
N LEU A 728 -15.57 -0.91 -25.62
CA LEU A 728 -15.69 -2.27 -26.16
C LEU A 728 -14.35 -3.03 -26.14
N ILE A 729 -13.23 -2.35 -26.39
CA ILE A 729 -11.89 -2.95 -26.21
C ILE A 729 -11.71 -3.41 -24.77
N PHE A 730 -12.10 -2.58 -23.80
CA PHE A 730 -12.04 -2.96 -22.39
C PHE A 730 -12.96 -4.15 -22.08
N ARG A 731 -14.17 -4.18 -22.63
CA ARG A 731 -15.12 -5.30 -22.49
C ARG A 731 -14.51 -6.62 -22.96
N ASP A 732 -13.88 -6.59 -24.13
CA ASP A 732 -13.41 -7.77 -24.86
C ASP A 732 -12.07 -8.29 -24.32
N HIS A 733 -11.19 -7.39 -23.88
CA HIS A 733 -9.80 -7.74 -23.53
C HIS A 733 -9.43 -7.55 -22.06
N GLY A 734 -10.27 -6.88 -21.26
CA GLY A 734 -9.95 -6.61 -19.85
C GLY A 734 -10.06 -7.86 -18.97
N SER A 735 -9.10 -8.04 -18.04
CA SER A 735 -9.09 -9.18 -17.12
C SER A 735 -10.34 -9.24 -16.24
N ARG A 736 -10.93 -10.43 -16.13
CA ARG A 736 -12.12 -10.73 -15.31
C ARG A 736 -11.81 -11.57 -14.07
N GLU A 737 -10.55 -11.97 -13.92
CA GLU A 737 -10.09 -12.92 -12.90
C GLU A 737 -10.17 -12.35 -11.48
N SER A 738 -9.66 -11.14 -11.26
CA SER A 738 -9.60 -10.52 -9.93
C SER A 738 -10.15 -9.11 -9.91
N ARG A 739 -11.14 -8.86 -9.03
CA ARG A 739 -11.79 -7.52 -8.91
C ARG A 739 -10.83 -6.39 -8.59
N THR A 740 -9.70 -6.67 -7.94
CA THR A 740 -8.68 -5.66 -7.63
C THR A 740 -7.76 -5.35 -8.82
N ARG A 741 -7.73 -6.22 -9.85
CA ARG A 741 -6.92 -6.10 -11.08
C ARG A 741 -7.75 -5.97 -12.39
N SER A 742 -9.07 -5.79 -12.32
CA SER A 742 -9.95 -5.74 -13.50
C SER A 742 -10.24 -4.35 -14.09
N ARG A 743 -9.58 -3.26 -13.66
CA ARG A 743 -9.77 -1.91 -14.25
C ARG A 743 -9.04 -1.75 -15.58
N LEU A 744 -9.50 -0.86 -16.47
CA LEU A 744 -8.83 -0.57 -17.75
C LEU A 744 -7.35 -0.24 -17.58
N ALA A 745 -6.99 0.47 -16.52
CA ALA A 745 -5.60 0.77 -16.17
C ALA A 745 -4.66 -0.46 -16.18
N PHE A 746 -5.15 -1.62 -15.75
CA PHE A 746 -4.36 -2.86 -15.73
C PHE A 746 -4.22 -3.44 -17.13
N LEU A 747 -5.28 -3.40 -17.95
CA LEU A 747 -5.17 -3.79 -19.36
C LEU A 747 -4.11 -2.94 -20.09
N ILE A 748 -4.11 -1.61 -19.85
CA ILE A 748 -3.08 -0.71 -20.40
C ILE A 748 -1.69 -1.04 -19.84
N GLN A 749 -1.59 -1.39 -18.56
CA GLN A 749 -0.31 -1.77 -17.95
C GLN A 749 0.23 -3.09 -18.51
N ASP A 750 -0.64 -4.07 -18.71
CA ASP A 750 -0.27 -5.43 -19.10
C ASP A 750 0.05 -5.52 -20.60
N ARG A 751 -0.67 -4.76 -21.44
CA ARG A 751 -0.53 -4.81 -22.91
C ARG A 751 0.22 -3.61 -23.51
N GLY A 752 0.35 -2.52 -22.76
CA GLY A 752 0.97 -1.29 -23.21
C GLY A 752 0.05 -0.38 -24.04
N ILE A 753 0.39 0.91 -24.09
CA ILE A 753 -0.41 1.93 -24.80
C ILE A 753 -0.38 1.74 -26.32
N GLY A 754 0.75 1.28 -26.88
CA GLY A 754 0.91 1.03 -28.32
C GLY A 754 0.02 -0.11 -28.83
N TRP A 755 -0.11 -1.19 -28.05
CA TRP A 755 -1.08 -2.25 -28.34
C TRP A 755 -2.51 -1.71 -28.33
N PHE A 756 -2.85 -0.93 -27.29
CA PHE A 756 -4.21 -0.39 -27.15
C PHE A 756 -4.58 0.53 -28.31
N ARG A 757 -3.65 1.41 -28.72
CA ARG A 757 -3.82 2.25 -29.92
C ARG A 757 -4.01 1.42 -31.18
N SER A 758 -3.23 0.36 -31.36
CA SER A 758 -3.32 -0.52 -32.53
C SER A 758 -4.66 -1.27 -32.57
N GLU A 759 -5.15 -1.74 -31.43
CA GLU A 759 -6.46 -2.39 -31.33
C GLU A 759 -7.60 -1.41 -31.62
N LEU A 760 -7.48 -0.16 -31.16
CA LEU A 760 -8.42 0.90 -31.51
C LEU A 760 -8.39 1.23 -33.01
N GLN A 761 -7.20 1.26 -33.62
CA GLN A 761 -7.05 1.47 -35.06
C GLN A 761 -7.73 0.36 -35.87
N ARG A 762 -7.65 -0.91 -35.44
CA ARG A 762 -8.34 -2.04 -36.12
C ARG A 762 -9.86 -1.92 -36.09
N ARG A 763 -10.41 -1.28 -35.06
CA ARG A 763 -11.87 -1.05 -34.92
C ARG A 763 -12.35 0.24 -35.58
N SER A 764 -11.42 1.09 -35.99
CA SER A 764 -11.72 2.34 -36.70
C SER A 764 -11.64 2.12 -38.20
N ALA A 765 -12.66 2.59 -38.92
CA ALA A 765 -12.64 2.58 -40.39
C ALA A 765 -11.66 3.62 -40.96
N GLN A 766 -11.36 4.68 -40.19
CA GLN A 766 -10.45 5.74 -40.58
C GLN A 766 -9.14 5.68 -39.77
N PRO A 767 -8.02 6.16 -40.35
CA PRO A 767 -6.77 6.33 -39.61
C PRO A 767 -6.94 7.22 -38.38
N LEU A 768 -6.42 6.80 -37.23
CA LEU A 768 -6.41 7.59 -36.01
C LEU A 768 -5.41 8.74 -36.16
N LEU A 769 -5.89 9.97 -36.02
CA LEU A 769 -5.03 11.15 -35.96
C LEU A 769 -4.18 11.09 -34.68
N GLN A 770 -2.89 11.44 -34.79
CA GLN A 770 -2.03 11.65 -33.61
C GLN A 770 -2.59 12.75 -32.68
N ALA A 771 -2.13 12.83 -31.43
CA ALA A 771 -2.58 13.90 -30.54
C ALA A 771 -2.25 15.30 -31.10
N GLY A 772 -3.11 16.27 -30.79
CA GLY A 772 -2.90 17.69 -31.05
C GLY A 772 -2.29 18.42 -29.84
N THR A 773 -2.30 19.75 -29.88
CA THR A 773 -1.85 20.61 -28.78
C THR A 773 -2.87 20.61 -27.65
N ASP A 774 -2.47 20.15 -26.46
CA ASP A 774 -3.31 20.18 -25.25
C ASP A 774 -3.53 21.64 -24.79
N MET A 775 -4.80 22.02 -24.61
CA MET A 775 -5.20 23.38 -24.27
C MET A 775 -5.57 23.55 -22.79
N ARG A 776 -5.40 22.51 -21.96
CA ARG A 776 -5.63 22.62 -20.52
C ARG A 776 -4.59 23.53 -19.87
N LYS A 777 -5.08 24.52 -19.12
CA LYS A 777 -4.30 25.36 -18.22
C LYS A 777 -3.94 24.58 -16.95
N LYS A 778 -2.90 25.04 -16.26
CA LYS A 778 -2.45 24.48 -14.98
C LYS A 778 -3.40 24.81 -13.81
N HIS A 779 -4.12 25.93 -13.91
CA HIS A 779 -5.07 26.37 -12.90
C HIS A 779 -6.34 25.51 -12.91
N HIS A 780 -6.87 25.17 -11.73
CA HIS A 780 -8.12 24.45 -11.52
C HIS A 780 -9.24 25.40 -11.13
N ALA A 781 -10.29 25.48 -11.95
CA ALA A 781 -11.50 26.25 -11.66
C ALA A 781 -12.56 25.40 -10.93
N ASP A 782 -13.10 25.91 -9.82
CA ASP A 782 -14.21 25.30 -9.07
C ASP A 782 -15.60 25.79 -9.50
N HIS A 783 -15.65 26.90 -10.24
CA HIS A 783 -16.85 27.62 -10.69
C HIS A 783 -17.76 28.18 -9.59
N LEU A 784 -17.26 28.36 -8.35
CA LEU A 784 -18.01 29.04 -7.28
C LEU A 784 -17.91 30.57 -7.43
N GLY A 785 -18.93 31.30 -6.99
CA GLY A 785 -19.04 32.75 -7.15
C GLY A 785 -19.81 33.18 -8.40
N ILE A 786 -19.74 34.46 -8.73
CA ILE A 786 -20.48 35.07 -9.85
C ILE A 786 -19.54 35.23 -11.04
N HIS A 787 -19.96 34.75 -12.20
CA HIS A 787 -19.12 34.74 -13.41
C HIS A 787 -19.90 35.14 -14.65
N PRO A 788 -19.32 35.96 -15.54
CA PRO A 788 -19.95 36.28 -16.82
C PRO A 788 -19.96 35.06 -17.75
N GLN A 789 -21.05 34.90 -18.49
CA GLN A 789 -21.15 33.94 -19.58
C GLN A 789 -20.62 34.52 -20.89
N ARG A 790 -20.36 33.64 -21.85
CA ARG A 790 -20.04 34.02 -23.23
C ARG A 790 -21.16 34.87 -23.81
N LYS A 791 -20.80 35.93 -24.56
CA LYS A 791 -21.76 36.73 -25.32
C LYS A 791 -22.26 35.93 -26.52
N SER A 792 -23.57 35.72 -26.63
CA SER A 792 -24.18 35.00 -27.75
C SER A 792 -24.21 35.86 -29.02
N ALA A 793 -23.25 35.66 -29.94
CA ALA A 793 -23.14 36.35 -31.24
C ALA A 793 -22.98 37.90 -31.15
N PRO A 794 -22.37 38.55 -32.16
CA PRO A 794 -22.06 39.99 -32.12
C PRO A 794 -23.28 40.95 -32.14
N ARG A 795 -24.53 40.45 -32.06
CA ARG A 795 -25.77 41.24 -32.19
C ARG A 795 -26.87 40.92 -31.15
N HIS A 796 -26.54 40.35 -29.99
CA HIS A 796 -27.58 40.15 -28.96
C HIS A 796 -27.95 41.48 -28.30
N GLU A 797 -29.14 42.00 -28.61
CA GLU A 797 -29.77 43.11 -27.90
C GLU A 797 -30.39 42.56 -26.61
N GLY A 798 -29.61 42.50 -25.53
CA GLY A 798 -30.05 42.03 -24.22
C GLY A 798 -28.99 42.24 -23.14
N PRO A 799 -29.35 42.18 -21.84
CA PRO A 799 -28.37 42.28 -20.75
C PRO A 799 -27.37 41.13 -20.82
N GLY A 800 -26.15 41.36 -20.34
CA GLY A 800 -25.16 40.29 -20.18
C GLY A 800 -25.72 39.18 -19.29
N LEU A 801 -25.32 37.93 -19.54
CA LEU A 801 -25.72 36.79 -18.72
C LEU A 801 -24.56 36.36 -17.84
N ASN A 802 -24.90 35.87 -16.65
CA ASN A 802 -23.98 35.35 -15.64
C ASN A 802 -24.39 33.93 -15.23
N TYR A 803 -23.45 33.22 -14.60
CA TYR A 803 -23.77 32.05 -13.77
C TYR A 803 -23.27 32.28 -12.35
N VAL A 804 -24.00 31.72 -11.37
CA VAL A 804 -23.64 31.80 -9.96
C VAL A 804 -23.42 30.39 -9.43
N GLY A 805 -22.20 30.11 -8.99
CA GLY A 805 -21.86 28.88 -8.29
C GLY A 805 -21.98 29.06 -6.77
N MET A 806 -22.69 28.14 -6.13
CA MET A 806 -22.98 28.15 -4.70
C MET A 806 -22.39 26.90 -4.02
N LEU A 807 -21.76 27.11 -2.87
CA LEU A 807 -21.20 26.04 -2.06
C LEU A 807 -22.34 25.22 -1.45
N VAL A 808 -22.27 23.91 -1.61
CA VAL A 808 -23.06 22.96 -0.81
C VAL A 808 -22.08 22.27 0.13
N PRO A 809 -22.06 22.62 1.43
CA PRO A 809 -21.08 22.09 2.35
C PRO A 809 -21.02 20.55 2.31
N VAL A 810 -19.83 20.02 2.02
CA VAL A 810 -19.56 18.57 1.84
C VAL A 810 -20.55 17.85 0.91
N GLY A 811 -21.20 18.59 0.00
CA GLY A 811 -22.19 18.09 -0.93
C GLY A 811 -23.45 17.51 -0.31
N ARG A 812 -23.79 17.80 0.95
CA ARG A 812 -25.06 17.35 1.55
C ARG A 812 -26.07 18.51 1.48
N ILE A 813 -27.22 18.27 0.86
CA ILE A 813 -28.25 19.29 0.63
C ILE A 813 -29.59 18.81 1.18
N THR A 814 -30.30 19.67 1.90
CA THR A 814 -31.65 19.37 2.39
C THR A 814 -32.68 19.57 1.28
N THR A 815 -33.85 18.95 1.40
CA THR A 815 -34.95 19.12 0.43
C THR A 815 -35.49 20.55 0.40
N ALA A 816 -35.50 21.25 1.54
CA ALA A 816 -35.82 22.68 1.61
C ALA A 816 -34.83 23.53 0.81
N GLN A 817 -33.53 23.29 0.98
CA GLN A 817 -32.48 23.95 0.18
C GLN A 817 -32.63 23.63 -1.31
N MET A 818 -32.92 22.38 -1.68
CA MET A 818 -33.15 22.01 -3.08
C MET A 818 -34.31 22.80 -3.70
N ARG A 819 -35.43 22.97 -2.98
CA ARG A 819 -36.56 23.79 -3.43
C ARG A 819 -36.19 25.27 -3.53
N GLY A 820 -35.46 25.79 -2.55
CA GLY A 820 -34.92 27.15 -2.60
C GLY A 820 -34.06 27.39 -3.83
N VAL A 821 -33.13 26.48 -4.15
CA VAL A 821 -32.31 26.60 -5.38
C VAL A 821 -33.18 26.52 -6.65
N ALA A 822 -34.22 25.68 -6.67
CA ALA A 822 -35.17 25.62 -7.78
C ALA A 822 -35.92 26.95 -7.97
N ASP A 823 -36.36 27.57 -6.88
CA ASP A 823 -37.01 28.88 -6.90
C ASP A 823 -36.07 29.98 -7.41
N LEU A 824 -34.80 29.98 -6.95
CA LEU A 824 -33.79 30.91 -7.45
C LEU A 824 -33.52 30.72 -8.95
N ALA A 825 -33.41 29.47 -9.41
CA ALA A 825 -33.14 29.15 -10.81
C ALA A 825 -34.26 29.63 -11.74
N GLU A 826 -35.53 29.53 -11.34
CA GLU A 826 -36.67 30.01 -12.11
C GLU A 826 -36.86 31.53 -12.01
N ARG A 827 -36.65 32.11 -10.83
CA ARG A 827 -36.84 33.56 -10.60
C ARG A 827 -35.77 34.39 -11.29
N TYR A 828 -34.51 33.96 -11.19
CA TYR A 828 -33.37 34.75 -11.65
C TYR A 828 -32.76 34.25 -12.96
N GLY A 829 -32.85 32.95 -13.24
CA GLY A 829 -32.31 32.33 -14.45
C GLY A 829 -33.41 31.83 -15.39
N ASN A 830 -33.18 30.67 -16.00
CA ASN A 830 -34.13 29.97 -16.88
C ASN A 830 -34.59 28.61 -16.33
N GLY A 831 -34.46 28.40 -15.02
CA GLY A 831 -34.78 27.14 -14.34
C GLY A 831 -33.72 26.04 -14.48
N GLU A 832 -32.59 26.29 -15.16
CA GLU A 832 -31.49 25.33 -15.26
C GLU A 832 -30.68 25.28 -13.95
N ILE A 833 -30.23 24.07 -13.57
CA ILE A 833 -29.36 23.84 -12.40
C ILE A 833 -28.27 22.88 -12.82
N ARG A 834 -27.04 23.07 -12.34
CA ARG A 834 -25.92 22.17 -12.65
C ARG A 834 -25.14 21.76 -11.42
N VAL A 835 -24.72 20.50 -11.36
CA VAL A 835 -23.92 19.93 -10.26
C VAL A 835 -22.44 19.89 -10.65
N THR A 836 -21.54 20.23 -9.73
CA THR A 836 -20.09 20.24 -9.95
C THR A 836 -19.40 19.00 -9.36
N VAL A 837 -18.16 18.72 -9.81
CA VAL A 837 -17.32 17.64 -9.25
C VAL A 837 -16.85 17.96 -7.82
N GLY A 838 -16.81 19.25 -7.46
CA GLY A 838 -16.60 19.75 -6.11
C GLY A 838 -17.84 19.61 -5.21
N GLN A 839 -18.87 18.90 -5.68
CA GLN A 839 -20.12 18.65 -4.95
C GLN A 839 -20.95 19.91 -4.68
N ASN A 840 -20.87 20.89 -5.58
CA ASN A 840 -21.56 22.18 -5.48
C ASN A 840 -22.61 22.35 -6.58
N LEU A 841 -23.31 23.48 -6.56
CA LEU A 841 -24.36 23.81 -7.53
C LEU A 841 -24.02 25.08 -8.32
N ILE A 842 -24.56 25.17 -9.53
CA ILE A 842 -24.50 26.35 -10.39
C ILE A 842 -25.91 26.65 -10.88
N VAL A 843 -26.31 27.92 -10.76
CA VAL A 843 -27.49 28.49 -11.42
C VAL A 843 -27.00 29.38 -12.57
N PRO A 844 -27.19 28.99 -13.83
CA PRO A 844 -26.78 29.79 -14.97
C PRO A 844 -27.91 30.69 -15.50
N ASN A 845 -27.55 31.48 -16.51
CA ASN A 845 -28.45 32.25 -17.38
C ASN A 845 -29.14 33.39 -16.62
N ILE A 846 -28.43 34.00 -15.66
CA ILE A 846 -28.93 35.09 -14.84
C ILE A 846 -28.55 36.42 -15.50
N PRO A 847 -29.51 37.28 -15.88
CA PRO A 847 -29.24 38.62 -16.37
C PRO A 847 -28.42 39.46 -15.37
N ASP A 848 -27.48 40.24 -15.88
CA ASP A 848 -26.55 41.06 -15.09
C ASP A 848 -27.25 42.02 -14.12
N ASP A 849 -28.35 42.62 -14.57
CA ASP A 849 -29.20 43.52 -13.79
C ASP A 849 -29.95 42.83 -12.64
N ARG A 850 -30.00 41.49 -12.62
CA ARG A 850 -30.64 40.71 -11.56
C ARG A 850 -29.67 40.17 -10.51
N ILE A 851 -28.37 40.32 -10.70
CA ILE A 851 -27.35 39.75 -9.79
C ILE A 851 -27.45 40.35 -8.39
N GLY A 852 -27.64 41.67 -8.27
CA GLY A 852 -27.75 42.33 -6.96
C GLY A 852 -28.88 41.75 -6.13
N ALA A 853 -30.09 41.65 -6.71
CA ALA A 853 -31.25 41.07 -6.04
C ALA A 853 -31.05 39.59 -5.68
N LEU A 854 -30.41 38.80 -6.56
CA LEU A 854 -30.08 37.42 -6.27
C LEU A 854 -29.17 37.31 -5.04
N THR A 855 -28.10 38.10 -4.96
CA THR A 855 -27.12 37.99 -3.86
C THR A 855 -27.69 38.33 -2.48
N GLU A 856 -28.85 38.97 -2.41
CA GLU A 856 -29.57 39.29 -1.16
C GLU A 856 -30.49 38.14 -0.68
N GLU A 857 -30.67 37.08 -1.47
CA GLU A 857 -31.56 35.97 -1.12
C GLU A 857 -31.07 35.25 0.16
N PRO A 858 -31.97 35.00 1.14
CA PRO A 858 -31.59 34.40 2.43
C PRO A 858 -30.88 33.06 2.31
N LEU A 859 -31.16 32.30 1.24
CA LEU A 859 -30.54 30.99 1.01
C LEU A 859 -29.02 31.05 0.93
N PHE A 860 -28.42 32.17 0.51
CA PHE A 860 -26.96 32.34 0.47
C PHE A 860 -26.30 32.38 1.85
N GLN A 861 -27.07 32.52 2.94
CA GLN A 861 -26.54 32.32 4.30
C GLN A 861 -26.23 30.85 4.59
N GLU A 862 -26.92 29.92 3.92
CA GLU A 862 -26.73 28.48 4.05
C GLU A 862 -25.86 27.89 2.93
N LEU A 863 -26.04 28.39 1.70
CA LEU A 863 -25.36 27.96 0.48
C LEU A 863 -24.57 29.13 -0.14
N PRO A 864 -23.47 29.58 0.49
CA PRO A 864 -22.79 30.81 0.09
C PRO A 864 -22.20 30.72 -1.32
N TYR A 865 -22.30 31.80 -2.09
CA TYR A 865 -21.61 31.94 -3.37
C TYR A 865 -20.15 32.38 -3.21
N ASP A 866 -19.82 33.06 -2.10
CA ASP A 866 -18.47 33.48 -1.73
C ASP A 866 -18.03 32.88 -0.37
N PRO A 867 -17.79 31.56 -0.31
CA PRO A 867 -17.35 30.89 0.92
C PRO A 867 -15.90 31.20 1.26
N SER A 868 -15.51 30.92 2.51
CA SER A 868 -14.10 30.97 2.92
C SER A 868 -13.21 30.06 2.06
N PRO A 869 -11.91 30.38 1.92
CA PRO A 869 -10.98 29.54 1.16
C PRO A 869 -10.91 28.07 1.63
N ILE A 870 -11.15 27.81 2.92
CA ILE A 870 -11.12 26.47 3.53
C ILE A 870 -12.36 25.67 3.12
N LEU A 871 -13.56 26.25 3.30
CA LEU A 871 -14.81 25.58 2.92
C LEU A 871 -14.93 25.42 1.40
N ARG A 872 -14.42 26.39 0.63
CA ARG A 872 -14.45 26.39 -0.84
C ARG A 872 -13.80 25.16 -1.46
N GLY A 873 -12.69 24.70 -0.88
CA GLY A 873 -11.95 23.54 -1.38
C GLY A 873 -12.31 22.22 -0.72
N LEU A 874 -13.32 22.19 0.15
CA LEU A 874 -13.68 21.02 0.94
C LEU A 874 -14.52 20.03 0.13
N VAL A 875 -14.02 18.80 -0.02
CA VAL A 875 -14.76 17.69 -0.64
C VAL A 875 -14.74 16.50 0.32
N ALA A 876 -15.88 15.83 0.48
CA ALA A 876 -15.95 14.66 1.35
C ALA A 876 -16.80 13.54 0.74
N CYS A 877 -16.30 12.31 0.90
CA CYS A 877 -17.07 11.13 0.54
C CYS A 877 -18.25 10.91 1.51
N THR A 878 -18.99 9.81 1.32
CA THR A 878 -20.16 9.49 2.14
C THR A 878 -19.84 9.20 3.62
N GLY A 879 -18.69 8.58 3.93
CA GLY A 879 -18.36 8.15 5.30
C GLY A 879 -19.09 6.88 5.74
N ASN A 880 -18.75 6.40 6.95
CA ASN A 880 -19.29 5.17 7.53
C ASN A 880 -20.77 5.27 7.95
N ASP A 881 -21.36 6.48 8.01
CA ASP A 881 -22.80 6.73 8.16
C ASP A 881 -23.64 5.85 7.23
N TYR A 882 -23.21 5.70 5.98
CA TYR A 882 -23.97 4.99 4.94
C TYR A 882 -23.12 4.08 4.05
N CYS A 883 -21.79 4.17 4.09
CA CYS A 883 -20.90 3.37 3.25
C CYS A 883 -20.30 2.20 4.03
N GLY A 884 -20.67 0.97 3.68
CA GLY A 884 -20.08 -0.24 4.28
C GLY A 884 -18.61 -0.51 3.97
N LEU A 885 -17.91 0.37 3.25
CA LEU A 885 -16.46 0.30 3.03
C LEU A 885 -15.68 1.34 3.84
N ALA A 886 -16.35 2.37 4.34
CA ALA A 886 -15.68 3.44 5.07
C ALA A 886 -15.32 2.97 6.49
N LEU A 887 -14.13 3.36 6.94
CA LEU A 887 -13.61 3.06 8.27
C LEU A 887 -14.11 4.07 9.31
N ILE A 888 -14.25 5.32 8.89
CA ILE A 888 -14.62 6.47 9.72
C ILE A 888 -15.79 7.26 9.13
N GLU A 889 -16.39 8.13 9.94
CA GLU A 889 -17.28 9.20 9.47
C GLU A 889 -16.47 10.20 8.64
N THR A 890 -17.06 10.92 7.68
CA THR A 890 -16.30 11.92 6.92
C THR A 890 -16.95 13.27 6.74
N LYS A 891 -18.27 13.35 6.52
CA LYS A 891 -18.93 14.61 6.21
C LYS A 891 -19.05 15.50 7.45
N GLY A 892 -19.39 14.93 8.60
CA GLY A 892 -19.42 15.62 9.89
C GLY A 892 -18.02 16.07 10.31
N TYR A 893 -17.05 15.17 10.30
CA TYR A 893 -15.66 15.48 10.64
C TYR A 893 -15.04 16.53 9.71
N ALA A 894 -15.28 16.45 8.40
CA ALA A 894 -14.79 17.45 7.46
C ALA A 894 -15.31 18.86 7.80
N LEU A 895 -16.60 19.00 8.14
CA LEU A 895 -17.17 20.29 8.55
C LEU A 895 -16.66 20.74 9.91
N GLN A 896 -16.52 19.83 10.88
CA GLN A 896 -15.98 20.13 12.20
C GLN A 896 -14.56 20.69 12.11
N VAL A 897 -13.69 19.99 11.38
CA VAL A 897 -12.28 20.38 11.20
C VAL A 897 -12.18 21.68 10.40
N ALA A 898 -12.98 21.85 9.33
CA ALA A 898 -12.99 23.08 8.54
C ALA A 898 -13.38 24.30 9.38
N ARG A 899 -14.45 24.21 10.17
CA ARG A 899 -14.89 25.30 11.07
C ARG A 899 -13.84 25.64 12.12
N GLU A 900 -13.16 24.63 12.65
CA GLU A 900 -12.09 24.85 13.62
C GLU A 900 -10.88 25.54 12.99
N LEU A 901 -10.50 25.15 11.76
CA LEU A 901 -9.45 25.82 11.00
C LEU A 901 -9.82 27.28 10.66
N GLU A 902 -11.06 27.56 10.29
CA GLU A 902 -11.53 28.94 10.05
C GLU A 902 -11.38 29.81 11.30
N LYS A 903 -11.75 29.29 12.49
CA LYS A 903 -11.58 30.02 13.75
C LYS A 903 -10.11 30.34 14.04
N ARG A 904 -9.22 29.36 13.88
CA ARG A 904 -7.78 29.49 14.18
C ARG A 904 -7.04 30.39 13.21
N THR A 905 -7.52 30.42 11.97
CA THR A 905 -6.95 31.25 10.90
C THR A 905 -7.68 32.57 10.72
N ALA A 906 -8.62 32.92 11.60
CA ALA A 906 -9.34 34.19 11.57
C ALA A 906 -8.36 35.38 11.58
N GLY A 907 -8.60 36.34 10.68
CA GLY A 907 -7.71 37.50 10.49
C GLY A 907 -6.39 37.21 9.78
N ARG A 908 -6.08 35.95 9.43
CA ARG A 908 -4.92 35.57 8.62
C ARG A 908 -5.32 35.43 7.14
N LYS A 909 -4.38 35.72 6.24
CA LYS A 909 -4.58 35.50 4.80
C LYS A 909 -4.40 34.02 4.46
N VAL A 910 -5.50 33.28 4.42
CA VAL A 910 -5.52 31.88 3.97
C VAL A 910 -5.70 31.80 2.46
N GLN A 911 -5.00 30.87 1.82
CA GLN A 911 -5.15 30.63 0.39
C GLN A 911 -6.18 29.55 0.12
N GLN A 912 -6.77 29.58 -1.07
CA GLN A 912 -7.67 28.52 -1.50
C GLN A 912 -6.86 27.25 -1.78
N LEU A 913 -7.09 26.20 -0.98
CA LEU A 913 -6.48 24.87 -1.11
C LEU A 913 -7.59 23.84 -1.27
N THR A 914 -7.31 22.75 -2.00
CA THR A 914 -8.24 21.61 -2.04
C THR A 914 -8.00 20.70 -0.83
N ILE A 915 -9.05 20.44 -0.05
CA ILE A 915 -9.03 19.61 1.16
C ILE A 915 -10.03 18.46 0.99
N HIS A 916 -9.53 17.27 0.69
CA HIS A 916 -10.36 16.16 0.24
C HIS A 916 -10.36 14.98 1.21
N TRP A 917 -11.54 14.57 1.68
CA TRP A 917 -11.75 13.50 2.64
C TRP A 917 -12.26 12.20 1.99
N SER A 918 -11.56 11.10 2.24
CA SER A 918 -11.98 9.75 1.88
C SER A 918 -11.99 8.84 3.10
N GLY A 919 -13.13 8.26 3.47
CA GLY A 919 -13.24 7.43 4.68
C GLY A 919 -12.56 6.05 4.57
N CYS A 920 -11.95 5.71 3.43
CA CYS A 920 -11.20 4.47 3.23
C CYS A 920 -10.26 4.59 2.00
N PRO A 921 -9.36 3.60 1.78
CA PRO A 921 -8.44 3.58 0.64
C PRO A 921 -9.08 3.55 -0.75
N ALA A 922 -10.40 3.33 -0.86
CA ALA A 922 -11.09 3.38 -2.15
C ALA A 922 -11.02 4.78 -2.82
N GLY A 923 -10.78 5.84 -2.03
CA GLY A 923 -10.48 7.18 -2.54
C GLY A 923 -11.64 7.89 -3.23
N CYS A 924 -12.90 7.60 -2.87
CA CYS A 924 -14.08 8.22 -3.50
C CYS A 924 -14.16 9.74 -3.34
N GLY A 925 -13.52 10.30 -2.30
CA GLY A 925 -13.38 11.73 -2.08
C GLY A 925 -12.16 12.35 -2.77
N MET A 926 -11.39 11.58 -3.55
CA MET A 926 -10.29 12.10 -4.36
C MET A 926 -9.12 12.68 -3.55
N HIS A 927 -8.76 12.06 -2.42
CA HIS A 927 -7.70 12.57 -1.54
C HIS A 927 -6.31 12.60 -2.19
N GLN A 928 -5.97 11.66 -3.07
CA GLN A 928 -4.63 11.62 -3.69
C GLN A 928 -4.38 12.69 -4.77
N VAL A 929 -5.39 13.48 -5.16
CA VAL A 929 -5.23 14.58 -6.13
C VAL A 929 -5.42 15.95 -5.49
N ALA A 930 -5.63 15.99 -4.17
CA ALA A 930 -5.85 17.21 -3.42
C ALA A 930 -4.54 17.80 -2.90
N THR A 931 -4.57 19.12 -2.71
CA THR A 931 -3.47 19.85 -2.05
C THR A 931 -3.26 19.33 -0.64
N ILE A 932 -4.35 19.05 0.08
CA ILE A 932 -4.39 18.32 1.35
C ILE A 932 -5.40 17.16 1.19
N GLY A 933 -4.91 15.93 1.20
CA GLY A 933 -5.72 14.72 1.15
C GLY A 933 -5.84 14.07 2.52
N LEU A 934 -7.02 13.55 2.85
CA LEU A 934 -7.28 12.89 4.13
C LEU A 934 -7.88 11.52 3.88
N GLN A 935 -7.15 10.46 4.24
CA GLN A 935 -7.62 9.08 4.18
C GLN A 935 -7.95 8.59 5.57
N GLY A 936 -9.23 8.29 5.81
CA GLY A 936 -9.70 7.72 7.06
C GLY A 936 -9.09 6.36 7.38
N CYS A 937 -8.66 6.22 8.62
CA CYS A 937 -8.14 5.02 9.25
C CYS A 937 -8.63 4.95 10.71
N ARG A 938 -8.22 3.90 11.43
CA ARG A 938 -8.42 3.82 12.88
C ARG A 938 -7.07 3.59 13.52
N SER A 939 -6.75 4.36 14.56
CA SER A 939 -5.53 4.18 15.33
C SER A 939 -5.86 3.95 16.81
N ARG A 940 -4.84 3.64 17.62
CA ARG A 940 -5.00 3.47 19.06
C ARG A 940 -4.34 4.63 19.80
N VAL A 941 -5.11 5.31 20.64
CA VAL A 941 -4.64 6.35 21.55
C VAL A 941 -5.05 5.93 22.97
N ASN A 942 -4.11 5.86 23.90
CA ASN A 942 -4.38 5.43 25.28
C ASN A 942 -5.15 4.10 25.39
N ASN A 943 -4.82 3.11 24.55
CA ASN A 943 -5.50 1.82 24.40
C ASN A 943 -6.93 1.84 23.83
N GLU A 944 -7.50 3.00 23.52
CA GLU A 944 -8.79 3.14 22.87
C GLU A 944 -8.63 3.24 21.35
N VAL A 945 -9.54 2.60 20.60
CA VAL A 945 -9.58 2.73 19.14
C VAL A 945 -10.30 4.03 18.80
N VAL A 946 -9.59 4.94 18.14
CA VAL A 946 -10.11 6.25 17.75
C VAL A 946 -10.14 6.38 16.22
N ASP A 947 -11.08 7.18 15.73
CA ASP A 947 -11.14 7.55 14.32
C ASP A 947 -10.00 8.53 14.00
N SER A 948 -9.25 8.21 12.94
CA SER A 948 -8.01 8.90 12.58
C SER A 948 -7.93 9.10 11.06
N ALA A 949 -6.98 9.93 10.63
CA ALA A 949 -6.69 10.13 9.21
C ALA A 949 -5.20 10.09 8.92
N HIS A 950 -4.83 9.46 7.80
CA HIS A 950 -3.56 9.72 7.14
C HIS A 950 -3.68 11.03 6.34
N VAL A 951 -2.68 11.89 6.48
CA VAL A 951 -2.60 13.21 5.83
C VAL A 951 -1.64 13.12 4.65
N TYR A 952 -2.15 13.52 3.49
CA TYR A 952 -1.43 13.62 2.22
C TYR A 952 -1.30 15.10 1.84
N VAL A 953 -0.22 15.48 1.18
CA VAL A 953 -0.05 16.85 0.65
C VAL A 953 0.48 16.88 -0.78
N ASN A 954 0.42 18.05 -1.42
CA ASN A 954 1.02 18.33 -2.74
C ASN A 954 0.41 17.55 -3.92
N GLY A 955 -0.81 17.02 -3.79
CA GLY A 955 -1.55 16.49 -4.93
C GLY A 955 -1.91 17.58 -5.93
N LYS A 956 -1.76 17.28 -7.22
CA LYS A 956 -2.05 18.20 -8.33
C LYS A 956 -2.86 17.50 -9.40
N SER A 957 -3.93 18.17 -9.83
CA SER A 957 -4.72 17.80 -11.01
C SER A 957 -4.22 18.59 -12.23
N GLY A 958 -4.66 18.21 -13.43
CA GLY A 958 -4.40 18.97 -14.66
C GLY A 958 -3.54 18.26 -15.69
N PRO A 959 -2.90 19.01 -16.61
CA PRO A 959 -2.13 18.42 -17.69
C PRO A 959 -0.90 17.64 -17.20
N ASN A 960 -0.35 18.03 -16.05
CA ASN A 960 0.77 17.36 -15.39
C ASN A 960 0.36 16.93 -13.96
N PRO A 961 -0.48 15.90 -13.83
CA PRO A 961 -1.01 15.51 -12.54
C PRO A 961 0.08 14.86 -11.67
N THR A 962 0.14 15.25 -10.40
CA THR A 962 1.09 14.70 -9.42
C THR A 962 0.29 14.04 -8.29
N PRO A 963 0.57 12.76 -7.94
CA PRO A 963 -0.02 12.17 -6.74
C PRO A 963 0.38 12.95 -5.49
N ALA A 964 -0.54 13.09 -4.55
CA ALA A 964 -0.22 13.59 -3.22
C ALA A 964 0.77 12.63 -2.52
N THR A 965 1.69 13.21 -1.75
CA THR A 965 2.68 12.49 -0.94
C THR A 965 2.16 12.35 0.48
N ASP A 966 2.33 11.18 1.08
CA ASP A 966 2.03 10.99 2.50
C ASP A 966 2.90 11.93 3.37
N LEU A 967 2.27 12.59 4.34
CA LEU A 967 2.94 13.51 5.27
C LEU A 967 2.84 13.04 6.72
N MET A 968 1.64 12.66 7.16
CA MET A 968 1.38 12.21 8.53
C MET A 968 0.49 10.97 8.49
N TYR A 969 0.65 10.07 9.45
CA TYR A 969 -0.14 8.85 9.55
C TYR A 969 -0.90 8.84 10.88
N ASP A 970 -2.08 8.24 10.88
CA ASP A 970 -2.82 7.90 12.10
C ASP A 970 -3.14 9.09 13.01
N VAL A 971 -3.30 10.28 12.42
CA VAL A 971 -3.61 11.52 13.16
C VAL A 971 -5.05 11.43 13.67
N PRO A 972 -5.28 11.42 15.00
CA PRO A 972 -6.62 11.40 15.56
C PRO A 972 -7.44 12.58 15.05
N VAL A 973 -8.71 12.35 14.71
CA VAL A 973 -9.58 13.39 14.13
C VAL A 973 -9.66 14.64 15.02
N GLU A 974 -9.67 14.46 16.34
CA GLU A 974 -9.68 15.54 17.34
C GLU A 974 -8.44 16.44 17.30
N ARG A 975 -7.29 15.92 16.84
CA ARG A 975 -6.02 16.64 16.69
C ARG A 975 -5.81 17.16 15.27
N LEU A 976 -6.71 16.85 14.34
CA LEU A 976 -6.49 17.10 12.93
C LEU A 976 -6.45 18.61 12.62
N ALA A 977 -7.27 19.42 13.30
CA ALA A 977 -7.19 20.87 13.14
C ALA A 977 -5.81 21.44 13.58
N ASP A 978 -5.23 20.90 14.66
CA ASP A 978 -3.87 21.28 15.11
C ASP A 978 -2.84 20.92 14.03
N ALA A 979 -2.94 19.72 13.48
CA ALA A 979 -2.01 19.22 12.47
C ALA A 979 -2.12 19.97 11.13
N LEU A 980 -3.33 20.40 10.76
CA LEU A 980 -3.60 21.05 9.47
C LEU A 980 -3.41 22.57 9.50
N GLU A 981 -3.50 23.24 10.66
CA GLU A 981 -3.36 24.71 10.77
C GLU A 981 -2.06 25.23 10.10
N PRO A 982 -0.87 24.66 10.35
CA PRO A 982 0.35 25.12 9.70
C PRO A 982 0.30 24.90 8.18
N LEU A 983 -0.31 23.81 7.72
CA LEU A 983 -0.41 23.50 6.30
C LEU A 983 -1.31 24.54 5.61
N VAL A 984 -2.51 24.80 6.12
CA VAL A 984 -3.41 25.78 5.48
C VAL A 984 -2.86 27.21 5.52
N THR A 985 -2.00 27.52 6.49
CA THR A 985 -1.40 28.84 6.66
C THR A 985 -0.17 29.04 5.78
N TYR A 986 0.69 28.03 5.67
CA TYR A 986 2.04 28.17 5.11
C TYR A 986 2.33 27.35 3.85
N LEU A 987 1.43 26.47 3.40
CA LEU A 987 1.69 25.71 2.16
C LEU A 987 1.92 26.71 1.00
N PRO A 988 3.03 26.59 0.24
CA PRO A 988 3.32 27.52 -0.83
C PRO A 988 2.27 27.44 -1.96
N ARG A 989 2.03 28.60 -2.59
CA ARG A 989 1.32 28.71 -3.88
C ARG A 989 2.09 27.86 -4.88
N THR A 990 1.52 26.77 -5.39
CA THR A 990 2.13 26.06 -6.52
C THR A 990 1.15 25.80 -7.63
#